data_AF-A0A9X0BP52-F1
#
_entry.id   AF-A0A9X0BP52-F1
#
_cell.length_a   1.000
_cell.length_b   1.000
_cell.length_c   1.000
_cell.angle_alpha   90.00
_cell.angle_beta   90.00
_cell.angle_gamma   90.00
#
_symmetry.space_group_name_H-M   'P 1'
#
loop_
_entity.id
_entity.type
_entity.pdbx_description
1 polymer ?
#
loop_
_entity_poly.entity_id
_entity_poly.type
_entity_poly.pdbx_seq_one_letter_code
_entity_poly.pdbx_strand_id
1 'polypeptide(L)'
;MWRDRISGQSTPSSVNRAPSLPRRTSSQLPQGPYGSRPRTSSRASSTSLLVTPNESTTTLGGLSRDSNGLGLRQTSRQRPRPSNVPDPTEVLRGIIGDQPSDFDDSPASNAPIVKPPKLVEAIDFCDLSLEAFAADGDPSQLSRDTKRSQVNARTVEQFEQEQGRFQDLHTAILGCDDVSKSVEQYLNDFQAELGAVSAEIETLQSRSTQLNAMLENRRNVERLLGPALEEISISPRTVRTIVEGPIDESWVRALNEIDARSSSIEAKASSSDGFKAIEDVRPLLVDVKNKATERIRDYLVSQIRAMRSPNINSQIIQQQRLVKFKDLYTYLSKAHPSLAGEIAQAYVNTMRWYYTSNFTRYLQALEKIKVYPSDRNEVLGGDPSSHRSGNILPGGRAGSAAHDPFSLGRRIDIMRNSNQQALSSYLAEQDSSYHGIEVPFRNFNVALVDNVSAEYSFLTEFFSPFTFHEISRKVVEIFQPVFAMGQTLTKKLIENTTDSLGILICVRLNQHSAFELQRRKIPVADAYINGINMYLWPRFQVIMDLHGESLKRAGTNTGRSAVSALSLVGGDDLKHSSAPHFLTQRFGQLLHGILVLSSDAGDDEPVANSLARLRAEFDTLLTRLSRNGTDAKRRERFLFNNYSLIMTIISVRIKHTHITRANRLHFEQDTKGKLAAEQRQHFDEMLKNCSKRSLGYFGAAFRARELNAPTLHTRPGTTIELPADLDKVIGAGVVGLSVARQLAAREGTSTLLLERHDAPGTETSSRNSEVIHAGLYYPADSLKTKLCIRGRNLLYDLCSKHAIPHRNTKKWIVAQTPEQWEAALKLHSHAQSLGDVPTRLIGRSEAASREPDVKAEAGIVESQTTGIVDSHSLMTYLHGDFEERGGDCVFKTRVTGLEFIAGGGYKITAVSDEDGSETSFTADVVINSAGHGACAINNLLLPPERHRAPYFAKGTYFSYSASRPRTSVLVYPVTMPGHGGLGTHLTLDLGGRIRFGPDVEWVDDPHDLQPSNARLAQAIPEILSYMPGVDPSAISLDYCGIRPKLGRGGAVNKGQGFQDFIIEEEQGFPGFVNLLGIESPGLTSSLAIAEMVEEILYR
;
A
#
# COMPACT_ATOMS: atom_id res chain seq x y z
N MET A 1 -14.06 16.47 3.98
CA MET A 1 -15.40 16.98 4.38
C MET A 1 -15.50 18.51 4.34
N TRP A 2 -14.89 19.28 5.26
CA TRP A 2 -15.21 20.73 5.40
C TRP A 2 -14.35 21.73 4.57
N ARG A 3 -13.43 21.28 3.70
CA ARG A 3 -12.23 22.08 3.37
C ARG A 3 -11.81 22.18 1.91
N ASP A 4 -12.62 21.65 1.00
CA ASP A 4 -12.24 21.57 -0.41
C ASP A 4 -12.31 22.94 -1.12
N ARG A 5 -12.72 24.01 -0.41
CA ARG A 5 -12.75 25.40 -0.89
C ARG A 5 -11.38 26.02 -1.22
N ILE A 6 -10.24 25.40 -0.87
CA ILE A 6 -8.90 26.04 -1.05
C ILE A 6 -7.85 25.12 -1.71
N SER A 7 -7.99 23.79 -1.67
CA SER A 7 -7.05 22.86 -2.34
C SER A 7 -7.31 22.69 -3.85
N GLY A 8 -8.31 23.35 -4.42
CA GLY A 8 -8.73 23.18 -5.81
C GLY A 8 -9.22 24.46 -6.46
N GLN A 9 -8.34 25.45 -6.66
CA GLN A 9 -8.54 26.48 -7.68
C GLN A 9 -7.34 26.53 -8.61
N SER A 10 -7.49 25.88 -9.76
CA SER A 10 -6.82 26.28 -10.99
C SER A 10 -7.13 27.75 -11.28
N THR A 11 -6.13 28.50 -11.70
CA THR A 11 -6.26 29.91 -12.10
C THR A 11 -7.12 30.01 -13.37
N PRO A 12 -8.27 30.72 -13.36
CA PRO A 12 -8.96 31.08 -14.59
C PRO A 12 -8.19 32.19 -15.31
N SER A 13 -8.17 32.12 -16.63
CA SER A 13 -7.56 33.12 -17.52
C SER A 13 -8.29 34.47 -17.43
N SER A 14 -7.58 35.51 -17.00
CA SER A 14 -8.10 36.88 -16.98
C SER A 14 -7.90 37.55 -18.34
N VAL A 15 -9.00 37.93 -19.00
CA VAL A 15 -9.00 38.71 -20.25
C VAL A 15 -9.17 40.20 -19.94
N ASN A 16 -8.39 41.03 -20.62
CA ASN A 16 -8.30 42.48 -20.44
C ASN A 16 -9.63 43.25 -20.38
N ARG A 17 -9.79 44.12 -19.37
CA ARG A 17 -10.26 45.51 -19.58
C ARG A 17 -9.92 46.43 -18.39
N ALA A 18 -9.26 47.55 -18.67
CA ALA A 18 -9.03 48.65 -17.72
C ALA A 18 -10.20 49.65 -17.73
N PRO A 19 -10.33 50.53 -16.71
CA PRO A 19 -9.85 51.90 -16.94
C PRO A 19 -9.12 52.60 -15.76
N SER A 20 -8.20 53.49 -16.17
CA SER A 20 -7.49 54.62 -15.51
C SER A 20 -7.81 55.13 -14.08
N LEU A 21 -6.74 55.17 -13.23
CA LEU A 21 -6.09 56.32 -12.51
C LEU A 21 -6.93 57.37 -11.70
N PRO A 22 -6.38 58.09 -10.66
CA PRO A 22 -4.97 58.52 -10.50
C PRO A 22 -4.29 58.57 -9.08
N ARG A 23 -3.01 58.15 -9.05
CA ARG A 23 -1.77 58.86 -8.59
C ARG A 23 -1.72 59.79 -7.34
N ARG A 24 -0.82 59.48 -6.38
CA ARG A 24 0.08 60.37 -5.58
C ARG A 24 1.25 59.50 -5.01
N THR A 25 2.52 59.63 -5.46
CA THR A 25 3.64 60.47 -4.93
C THR A 25 4.04 60.17 -3.48
N SER A 26 5.31 59.98 -3.07
CA SER A 26 6.64 60.04 -3.71
C SER A 26 7.54 58.89 -3.16
N SER A 27 8.88 58.76 -3.27
CA SER A 27 10.01 59.59 -3.77
C SER A 27 11.19 58.66 -4.21
N GLN A 28 12.41 59.17 -4.45
CA GLN A 28 13.59 58.36 -4.87
C GLN A 28 14.91 58.81 -4.19
N LEU A 29 15.82 57.84 -3.90
CA LEU A 29 17.31 57.88 -4.01
C LEU A 29 18.12 58.88 -3.12
N PRO A 30 19.48 58.81 -2.98
CA PRO A 30 20.50 58.13 -3.83
C PRO A 30 21.61 57.28 -3.11
N GLN A 31 22.70 56.96 -3.84
CA GLN A 31 23.77 55.97 -3.53
C GLN A 31 25.15 56.56 -3.10
N GLY A 32 26.00 55.72 -2.48
CA GLY A 32 27.48 55.70 -2.65
C GLY A 32 28.36 56.09 -1.43
N PRO A 33 29.71 55.89 -1.47
CA PRO A 33 30.47 54.72 -1.96
C PRO A 33 31.70 54.33 -1.05
N TYR A 34 32.58 53.42 -1.53
CA TYR A 34 33.90 52.95 -0.97
C TYR A 34 33.85 51.95 0.22
N GLY A 35 34.80 51.01 0.43
CA GLY A 35 36.08 50.72 -0.25
C GLY A 35 36.65 49.30 0.08
N SER A 36 37.87 49.01 -0.38
CA SER A 36 38.43 47.65 -0.64
C SER A 36 39.45 47.07 0.37
N ARG A 37 39.34 45.74 0.67
CA ARG A 37 40.42 44.73 0.98
C ARG A 37 41.41 45.02 2.15
N PRO A 38 42.32 44.09 2.58
CA PRO A 38 42.54 42.66 2.23
C PRO A 38 42.63 41.66 3.44
N ARG A 39 43.02 40.40 3.17
CA ARG A 39 43.45 39.35 4.13
C ARG A 39 44.97 39.47 4.44
N THR A 40 45.42 39.09 5.64
CA THR A 40 46.82 38.69 5.93
C THR A 40 46.92 37.61 7.02
N SER A 41 48.07 36.92 7.08
CA SER A 41 48.33 35.75 7.94
C SER A 41 49.80 35.68 8.41
N SER A 42 50.05 35.44 9.71
CA SER A 42 51.30 34.90 10.32
C SER A 42 51.11 34.87 11.86
N ARG A 43 51.36 33.81 12.66
CA ARG A 43 52.52 32.90 12.85
C ARG A 43 53.65 33.48 13.75
N ALA A 44 53.70 33.01 15.01
CA ALA A 44 54.88 32.85 15.91
C ALA A 44 55.61 34.13 16.45
N SER A 45 56.32 34.19 17.60
CA SER A 45 56.72 33.21 18.66
C SER A 45 57.11 33.92 20.00
N SER A 46 57.28 33.15 21.10
CA SER A 46 58.28 33.36 22.20
C SER A 46 58.12 34.50 23.23
N THR A 47 58.60 34.47 24.50
CA THR A 47 59.13 33.43 25.46
C THR A 47 59.36 34.08 26.84
N SER A 48 59.10 33.37 27.97
CA SER A 48 59.82 33.37 29.29
C SER A 48 58.86 33.02 30.45
N LEU A 49 59.20 32.42 31.59
CA LEU A 49 60.17 31.41 32.11
C LEU A 49 60.10 31.50 33.66
N LEU A 50 60.56 30.46 34.38
CA LEU A 50 60.63 30.31 35.88
C LEU A 50 59.31 29.92 36.59
N VAL A 51 59.23 29.01 37.59
CA VAL A 51 60.17 28.03 38.20
C VAL A 51 59.32 26.85 38.81
N THR A 52 59.95 25.69 39.02
CA THR A 52 59.42 24.38 39.50
C THR A 52 59.25 24.29 41.04
N PRO A 53 58.97 23.13 41.71
CA PRO A 53 58.53 21.78 41.26
C PRO A 53 57.30 21.20 42.05
N ASN A 54 56.64 20.14 41.54
CA ASN A 54 56.73 18.75 42.09
C ASN A 54 55.74 17.74 41.46
N GLU A 55 56.07 16.45 41.68
CA GLU A 55 55.25 15.23 41.55
C GLU A 55 54.92 14.64 40.16
N SER A 56 55.05 13.30 40.15
CA SER A 56 54.99 12.42 38.99
C SER A 56 53.62 11.75 38.87
N THR A 57 53.14 11.50 37.65
CA THR A 57 52.95 10.12 37.16
C THR A 57 52.43 10.07 35.73
N THR A 58 52.99 9.16 34.95
CA THR A 58 52.48 8.74 33.64
C THR A 58 51.30 7.79 33.80
N THR A 59 50.25 7.92 32.99
CA THR A 59 49.66 6.77 32.28
C THR A 59 48.67 7.20 31.20
N LEU A 60 48.72 6.52 30.04
CA LEU A 60 47.60 6.48 29.10
C LEU A 60 46.42 5.78 29.80
N GLY A 61 45.18 6.24 29.68
CA GLY A 61 44.39 6.17 28.45
C GLY A 61 43.18 5.26 28.69
N GLY A 62 42.08 5.48 27.97
CA GLY A 62 40.83 4.75 28.25
C GLY A 62 39.67 5.17 27.36
N LEU A 63 39.68 4.71 26.11
CA LEU A 63 38.47 4.62 25.28
C LEU A 63 37.76 3.29 25.62
N SER A 64 36.48 3.38 25.97
CA SER A 64 35.50 2.29 25.98
C SER A 64 34.10 2.93 25.93
N ARG A 65 33.06 2.31 25.37
CA ARG A 65 32.96 1.14 24.48
C ARG A 65 31.56 1.22 23.83
N ASP A 66 31.44 0.88 22.55
CA ASP A 66 30.17 0.36 22.01
C ASP A 66 30.32 -1.14 21.75
N SER A 67 29.20 -1.87 21.83
CA SER A 67 29.20 -3.33 21.95
C SER A 67 28.23 -3.99 20.96
N ASN A 68 28.65 -5.15 20.42
CA ASN A 68 27.88 -6.21 19.75
C ASN A 68 26.96 -5.76 18.57
N GLY A 69 26.97 -6.36 17.38
CA GLY A 69 27.22 -7.73 16.93
C GLY A 69 26.21 -8.00 15.79
N LEU A 70 26.34 -8.94 14.86
CA LEU A 70 27.21 -10.10 14.73
C LEU A 70 27.33 -10.49 13.23
N GLY A 71 28.44 -11.13 12.87
CA GLY A 71 28.51 -12.09 11.76
C GLY A 71 28.79 -11.56 10.35
N LEU A 72 29.90 -12.02 9.76
CA LEU A 72 29.81 -13.00 8.67
C LEU A 72 31.14 -13.74 8.42
N ARG A 73 31.06 -14.85 7.67
CA ARG A 73 32.16 -15.75 7.30
C ARG A 73 33.03 -15.20 6.15
N GLN A 74 34.24 -15.76 6.07
CA GLN A 74 34.99 -16.11 4.84
C GLN A 74 34.85 -15.21 3.60
N THR A 75 35.98 -14.65 3.15
CA THR A 75 36.54 -15.03 1.83
C THR A 75 37.99 -14.56 1.71
N SER A 76 38.81 -15.37 1.05
CA SER A 76 40.19 -15.04 0.70
C SER A 76 40.26 -14.40 -0.68
N ARG A 77 41.06 -13.34 -0.85
CA ARG A 77 42.02 -13.18 -1.96
C ARG A 77 42.89 -11.93 -1.81
N GLN A 78 44.13 -12.04 -2.29
CA GLN A 78 45.20 -11.07 -2.11
C GLN A 78 45.13 -9.91 -3.13
N ARG A 79 45.84 -8.82 -2.84
CA ARG A 79 46.43 -7.93 -3.85
C ARG A 79 47.97 -8.09 -3.88
N PRO A 80 48.65 -7.74 -4.99
CA PRO A 80 49.94 -8.38 -5.34
C PRO A 80 51.17 -7.78 -4.65
N ARG A 81 52.26 -8.57 -4.61
CA ARG A 81 53.62 -8.13 -4.22
C ARG A 81 54.46 -7.76 -5.46
N PRO A 82 55.54 -6.96 -5.32
CA PRO A 82 56.44 -6.59 -6.43
C PRO A 82 57.28 -7.77 -6.94
N SER A 83 57.70 -7.71 -8.21
CA SER A 83 58.13 -8.85 -9.03
C SER A 83 59.62 -9.26 -8.98
N ASN A 84 60.41 -8.76 -8.01
CA ASN A 84 61.89 -8.89 -8.04
C ASN A 84 62.53 -9.50 -6.77
N VAL A 85 61.82 -10.39 -6.07
CA VAL A 85 62.40 -11.18 -4.96
C VAL A 85 61.95 -12.64 -5.10
N PRO A 86 62.86 -13.61 -5.30
CA PRO A 86 62.53 -15.04 -5.29
C PRO A 86 62.00 -15.48 -3.93
N ASP A 87 61.09 -16.45 -3.91
CA ASP A 87 60.48 -16.92 -2.67
C ASP A 87 61.52 -17.72 -1.85
N PRO A 88 61.83 -17.35 -0.59
CA PRO A 88 62.87 -18.02 0.20
C PRO A 88 62.60 -19.52 0.42
N THR A 89 61.34 -19.95 0.35
CA THR A 89 60.95 -21.35 0.39
C THR A 89 61.28 -22.14 -0.88
N GLU A 90 61.36 -21.50 -2.06
CA GLU A 90 61.86 -22.15 -3.28
C GLU A 90 63.39 -22.26 -3.27
N VAL A 91 64.08 -21.23 -2.77
CA VAL A 91 65.54 -21.27 -2.57
C VAL A 91 65.93 -22.38 -1.59
N LEU A 92 65.21 -22.52 -0.46
CA LEU A 92 65.44 -23.60 0.50
C LEU A 92 65.11 -24.99 -0.06
N ARG A 93 64.08 -25.12 -0.90
CA ARG A 93 63.78 -26.40 -1.59
C ARG A 93 64.84 -26.78 -2.63
N GLY A 94 65.48 -25.80 -3.28
CA GLY A 94 66.63 -26.03 -4.15
C GLY A 94 67.92 -26.42 -3.41
N ILE A 95 68.03 -26.08 -2.11
CA ILE A 95 69.21 -26.39 -1.27
C ILE A 95 69.09 -27.76 -0.59
N ILE A 96 67.87 -28.17 -0.20
CA ILE A 96 67.65 -29.37 0.63
C ILE A 96 67.53 -30.67 -0.21
N GLY A 97 67.21 -30.56 -1.51
CA GLY A 97 67.45 -31.60 -2.52
C GLY A 97 66.97 -33.01 -2.18
N ASP A 98 65.67 -33.29 -2.30
CA ASP A 98 65.15 -34.66 -2.24
C ASP A 98 64.12 -34.97 -3.34
N GLN A 99 64.03 -36.24 -3.70
CA GLN A 99 63.23 -36.77 -4.83
C GLN A 99 61.75 -36.99 -4.45
N PRO A 100 60.82 -37.02 -5.44
CA PRO A 100 59.40 -37.08 -5.16
C PRO A 100 58.91 -38.50 -4.85
N SER A 101 57.98 -38.62 -3.91
CA SER A 101 57.12 -39.80 -3.75
C SER A 101 55.66 -39.40 -3.60
N ASP A 102 54.80 -39.98 -4.42
CA ASP A 102 53.34 -39.90 -4.30
C ASP A 102 52.85 -40.48 -2.95
N PHE A 103 51.69 -40.02 -2.45
CA PHE A 103 50.49 -40.86 -2.23
C PHE A 103 49.36 -40.18 -1.42
N ASP A 104 48.14 -40.60 -1.76
CA ASP A 104 46.81 -40.18 -1.35
C ASP A 104 46.43 -40.18 0.15
N ASP A 105 45.51 -39.26 0.46
CA ASP A 105 44.26 -39.37 1.25
C ASP A 105 43.98 -40.59 2.19
N SER A 106 43.98 -40.28 3.50
CA SER A 106 42.87 -40.58 4.46
C SER A 106 42.66 -42.05 4.97
N PRO A 107 41.68 -42.34 5.88
CA PRO A 107 41.78 -42.05 7.33
C PRO A 107 41.36 -43.20 8.29
N ALA A 108 41.99 -43.33 9.48
CA ALA A 108 41.55 -44.20 10.60
C ALA A 108 42.27 -43.79 11.92
N SER A 109 41.60 -43.34 13.00
CA SER A 109 40.81 -44.05 14.04
C SER A 109 41.62 -44.64 15.24
N ASN A 110 41.59 -43.89 16.35
CA ASN A 110 41.91 -44.23 17.76
C ASN A 110 42.37 -45.65 18.16
N ALA A 111 43.59 -45.73 18.72
CA ALA A 111 43.93 -46.52 19.91
C ALA A 111 45.14 -45.88 20.65
N PRO A 112 45.25 -45.96 21.99
CA PRO A 112 46.28 -45.24 22.75
C PRO A 112 47.60 -46.02 22.86
N ILE A 113 48.75 -45.34 22.76
CA ILE A 113 50.07 -45.99 22.85
C ILE A 113 50.90 -45.44 24.02
N VAL A 114 51.47 -46.41 24.75
CA VAL A 114 52.27 -46.34 25.97
C VAL A 114 53.63 -45.66 25.74
N LYS A 115 54.15 -44.93 26.75
CA LYS A 115 55.53 -44.39 26.74
C LYS A 115 56.58 -45.51 26.85
N PRO A 116 57.66 -45.50 26.05
CA PRO A 116 58.84 -46.30 26.34
C PRO A 116 59.71 -45.64 27.43
N PRO A 117 60.08 -46.35 28.51
CA PRO A 117 61.15 -45.93 29.43
C PRO A 117 62.49 -46.58 29.03
N LYS A 118 63.58 -45.82 29.18
CA LYS A 118 64.99 -46.18 28.90
C LYS A 118 65.34 -46.48 27.43
N LEU A 119 66.47 -45.91 26.98
CA LEU A 119 67.30 -46.47 25.92
C LEU A 119 68.65 -46.88 26.54
N VAL A 120 68.88 -48.20 26.54
CA VAL A 120 70.17 -48.90 26.39
C VAL A 120 71.33 -48.53 27.35
N GLU A 121 71.59 -49.45 28.26
CA GLU A 121 72.90 -49.67 28.90
C GLU A 121 73.83 -50.45 27.93
N ALA A 122 75.15 -50.37 28.16
CA ALA A 122 76.24 -51.14 27.52
C ALA A 122 76.66 -50.78 26.08
N ILE A 123 77.81 -50.10 25.98
CA ILE A 123 78.85 -50.42 24.98
C ILE A 123 80.00 -51.11 25.73
N ASP A 124 80.64 -52.05 25.06
CA ASP A 124 81.44 -53.15 25.62
C ASP A 124 82.83 -52.73 26.16
N PHE A 125 83.29 -53.41 27.21
CA PHE A 125 84.57 -53.18 27.92
C PHE A 125 85.59 -54.31 27.72
N CYS A 126 85.51 -55.03 26.59
CA CYS A 126 86.54 -55.99 26.13
C CYS A 126 87.02 -56.96 27.23
N ASP A 127 86.06 -57.66 27.86
CA ASP A 127 86.27 -58.75 28.81
C ASP A 127 87.08 -58.42 30.09
N LEU A 128 87.10 -57.16 30.54
CA LEU A 128 87.70 -56.76 31.83
C LEU A 128 86.70 -56.01 32.73
N SER A 129 86.62 -56.42 34.00
CA SER A 129 85.81 -55.71 35.01
C SER A 129 86.53 -54.45 35.52
N LEU A 130 85.76 -53.41 35.81
CA LEU A 130 86.29 -52.08 36.20
C LEU A 130 87.15 -52.10 37.48
N GLU A 131 86.99 -53.13 38.31
CA GLU A 131 87.72 -53.34 39.56
C GLU A 131 89.09 -54.01 39.34
N ALA A 132 89.28 -54.73 38.23
CA ALA A 132 90.54 -55.42 37.92
C ALA A 132 91.61 -54.48 37.30
N PHE A 133 91.19 -53.48 36.52
CA PHE A 133 92.12 -52.58 35.83
C PHE A 133 92.81 -51.54 36.74
N ALA A 134 92.22 -51.22 37.89
CA ALA A 134 92.74 -50.20 38.80
C ALA A 134 93.51 -50.75 40.02
N ALA A 135 93.56 -52.07 40.20
CA ALA A 135 94.12 -52.73 41.39
C ALA A 135 95.22 -53.77 41.09
N ASP A 136 95.47 -54.13 39.83
CA ASP A 136 96.59 -55.00 39.47
C ASP A 136 97.91 -54.20 39.38
N GLY A 137 98.47 -53.92 40.55
CA GLY A 137 99.80 -53.34 40.70
C GLY A 137 100.59 -54.07 41.77
N ASP A 138 101.55 -54.89 41.36
CA ASP A 138 102.66 -55.41 42.19
C ASP A 138 103.66 -56.21 41.31
N PRO A 139 104.81 -56.71 41.82
CA PRO A 139 105.51 -56.31 43.04
C PRO A 139 107.01 -55.99 42.86
N SER A 140 107.54 -55.25 43.85
CA SER A 140 108.96 -55.04 44.21
C SER A 140 110.08 -55.88 43.54
N GLN A 141 111.15 -55.20 43.06
CA GLN A 141 112.57 -55.38 43.46
C GLN A 141 113.51 -54.51 42.57
N LEU A 142 114.14 -53.44 43.08
CA LEU A 142 115.42 -53.37 43.80
C LEU A 142 116.69 -53.19 42.92
N SER A 143 117.20 -51.95 42.90
CA SER A 143 118.61 -51.54 42.71
C SER A 143 119.29 -51.53 41.32
N ARG A 144 119.92 -50.37 41.05
CA ARG A 144 121.19 -50.12 40.32
C ARG A 144 121.26 -50.13 38.77
N ASP A 145 121.46 -48.91 38.26
CA ASP A 145 122.67 -48.45 37.52
C ASP A 145 122.99 -48.88 36.07
N THR A 146 122.86 -47.87 35.19
CA THR A 146 123.92 -47.34 34.29
C THR A 146 124.16 -47.98 32.91
N LYS A 147 124.58 -47.10 31.95
CA LYS A 147 124.97 -47.28 30.52
C LYS A 147 123.77 -47.22 29.57
N ARG A 148 123.51 -46.16 28.80
CA ARG A 148 124.34 -45.08 28.18
C ARG A 148 125.20 -45.54 26.99
N SER A 149 124.97 -44.87 25.85
CA SER A 149 125.79 -44.73 24.64
C SER A 149 126.18 -45.97 23.80
N GLN A 150 125.51 -46.17 22.65
CA GLN A 150 126.12 -46.37 21.31
C GLN A 150 125.04 -46.66 20.21
N VAL A 151 124.36 -45.64 19.66
CA VAL A 151 123.60 -45.77 18.38
C VAL A 151 123.60 -44.49 17.52
N ASN A 152 123.69 -43.29 18.12
CA ASN A 152 123.42 -42.02 17.43
C ASN A 152 124.61 -41.45 16.62
N ALA A 153 124.99 -42.14 15.53
CA ALA A 153 125.96 -41.61 14.56
C ALA A 153 125.56 -41.85 13.07
N ARG A 154 124.34 -42.33 12.80
CA ARG A 154 123.80 -42.52 11.42
C ARG A 154 122.65 -41.59 11.06
N THR A 155 122.06 -40.90 12.03
CA THR A 155 120.81 -40.13 11.84
C THR A 155 121.03 -38.64 11.51
N VAL A 156 122.24 -38.10 11.72
CA VAL A 156 122.51 -36.67 11.55
C VAL A 156 122.34 -36.24 10.09
N GLU A 157 122.86 -37.03 9.14
CA GLU A 157 122.71 -36.77 7.69
C GLU A 157 121.26 -36.88 7.19
N GLN A 158 120.39 -37.66 7.88
CA GLN A 158 118.96 -37.70 7.56
C GLN A 158 118.21 -36.48 8.13
N PHE A 159 118.64 -35.97 9.29
CA PHE A 159 118.01 -34.82 9.93
C PHE A 159 118.21 -33.51 9.15
N GLU A 160 119.40 -33.33 8.54
CA GLU A 160 119.71 -32.16 7.70
C GLU A 160 118.85 -32.10 6.41
N GLN A 161 118.40 -33.24 5.88
CA GLN A 161 117.51 -33.27 4.71
C GLN A 161 116.04 -32.98 5.03
N GLU A 162 115.57 -33.32 6.24
CA GLU A 162 114.16 -33.11 6.62
C GLU A 162 113.90 -31.83 7.42
N GLN A 163 114.95 -31.09 7.82
CA GLN A 163 114.83 -29.84 8.60
C GLN A 163 113.83 -28.84 7.99
N GLY A 164 113.82 -28.68 6.66
CA GLY A 164 112.86 -27.80 5.97
C GLY A 164 111.40 -28.18 6.20
N ARG A 165 111.07 -29.49 6.15
CA ARG A 165 109.70 -29.98 6.38
C ARG A 165 109.23 -29.73 7.81
N PHE A 166 110.14 -29.86 8.80
CA PHE A 166 109.81 -29.56 10.19
C PHE A 166 109.59 -28.06 10.43
N GLN A 167 110.33 -27.19 9.72
CA GLN A 167 110.13 -25.74 9.74
C GLN A 167 108.74 -25.34 9.18
N ASP A 168 108.36 -25.93 8.04
CA ASP A 168 107.04 -25.71 7.42
C ASP A 168 105.90 -26.23 8.32
N LEU A 169 106.04 -27.43 8.89
CA LEU A 169 105.07 -28.01 9.82
C LEU A 169 104.90 -27.15 11.08
N HIS A 170 106.00 -26.64 11.65
CA HIS A 170 105.93 -25.77 12.83
C HIS A 170 105.21 -24.45 12.51
N THR A 171 105.45 -23.89 11.31
CA THR A 171 104.77 -22.67 10.85
C THR A 171 103.27 -22.91 10.63
N ALA A 172 102.89 -24.08 10.11
CA ALA A 172 101.49 -24.48 9.97
C ALA A 172 100.77 -24.68 11.32
N ILE A 173 101.44 -25.28 12.31
CA ILE A 173 100.90 -25.46 13.67
C ILE A 173 100.65 -24.10 14.34
N LEU A 174 101.58 -23.15 14.23
CA LEU A 174 101.39 -21.79 14.74
C LEU A 174 100.20 -21.07 14.07
N GLY A 175 100.00 -21.29 12.77
CA GLY A 175 98.81 -20.80 12.06
C GLY A 175 97.49 -21.40 12.58
N CYS A 176 97.48 -22.69 12.93
CA CYS A 176 96.32 -23.34 13.54
C CYS A 176 96.02 -22.83 14.96
N ASP A 177 97.04 -22.52 15.76
CA ASP A 177 96.88 -21.95 17.10
C ASP A 177 96.24 -20.55 17.04
N ASP A 178 96.65 -19.70 16.10
CA ASP A 178 96.07 -18.36 15.95
C ASP A 178 94.62 -18.39 15.42
N VAL A 179 94.28 -19.33 14.53
CA VAL A 179 92.87 -19.58 14.15
C VAL A 179 92.07 -20.08 15.35
N SER A 180 92.63 -20.97 16.17
CA SER A 180 91.95 -21.52 17.36
C SER A 180 91.64 -20.44 18.40
N LYS A 181 92.57 -19.51 18.67
CA LYS A 181 92.34 -18.33 19.52
C LYS A 181 91.22 -17.44 18.98
N SER A 182 91.17 -17.24 17.65
CA SER A 182 90.09 -16.45 17.03
C SER A 182 88.72 -17.11 17.22
N VAL A 183 88.64 -18.44 17.12
CA VAL A 183 87.38 -19.19 17.35
C VAL A 183 86.98 -19.16 18.83
N GLU A 184 87.94 -19.31 19.74
CA GLU A 184 87.71 -19.19 21.19
C GLU A 184 87.16 -17.80 21.55
N GLN A 185 87.70 -16.73 20.96
CA GLN A 185 87.21 -15.37 21.19
C GLN A 185 85.78 -15.18 20.65
N TYR A 186 85.48 -15.63 19.42
CA TYR A 186 84.11 -15.58 18.88
C TYR A 186 83.09 -16.36 19.73
N LEU A 187 83.47 -17.51 20.29
CA LEU A 187 82.57 -18.30 21.14
C LEU A 187 82.30 -17.62 22.50
N ASN A 188 83.33 -16.99 23.10
CA ASN A 188 83.16 -16.21 24.33
C ASN A 188 82.28 -14.98 24.10
N ASP A 189 82.49 -14.24 23.01
CA ASP A 189 81.67 -13.07 22.64
C ASP A 189 80.21 -13.50 22.39
N PHE A 190 79.99 -14.59 21.65
CA PHE A 190 78.64 -15.13 21.39
C PHE A 190 77.93 -15.62 22.66
N GLN A 191 78.67 -16.22 23.61
CA GLN A 191 78.11 -16.61 24.90
C GLN A 191 77.69 -15.39 25.74
N ALA A 192 78.46 -14.29 25.69
CA ALA A 192 78.11 -13.05 26.36
C ALA A 192 76.85 -12.40 25.76
N GLU A 193 76.72 -12.37 24.42
CA GLU A 193 75.52 -11.87 23.73
C GLU A 193 74.27 -12.70 24.07
N LEU A 194 74.37 -14.04 24.06
CA LEU A 194 73.27 -14.93 24.47
C LEU A 194 72.82 -14.70 25.92
N GLY A 195 73.77 -14.45 26.82
CA GLY A 195 73.49 -14.09 28.22
C GLY A 195 72.72 -12.78 28.34
N ALA A 196 73.13 -11.75 27.58
CA ALA A 196 72.44 -10.46 27.54
C ALA A 196 71.02 -10.56 26.98
N VAL A 197 70.83 -11.25 25.85
CA VAL A 197 69.51 -11.44 25.22
C VAL A 197 68.57 -12.24 26.12
N SER A 198 69.06 -13.27 26.83
CA SER A 198 68.25 -14.04 27.77
C SER A 198 67.76 -13.19 28.95
N ALA A 199 68.63 -12.32 29.49
CA ALA A 199 68.24 -11.38 30.54
C ALA A 199 67.21 -10.36 30.05
N GLU A 200 67.35 -9.81 28.83
CA GLU A 200 66.34 -8.92 28.25
C GLU A 200 64.98 -9.60 28.09
N ILE A 201 64.95 -10.85 27.60
CA ILE A 201 63.71 -11.64 27.47
C ILE A 201 63.03 -11.85 28.83
N GLU A 202 63.79 -12.18 29.89
CA GLU A 202 63.26 -12.34 31.24
C GLU A 202 62.68 -11.03 31.81
N THR A 203 63.35 -9.89 31.57
CA THR A 203 62.81 -8.57 31.98
C THR A 203 61.53 -8.20 31.21
N LEU A 204 61.43 -8.54 29.92
CA LEU A 204 60.21 -8.32 29.14
C LEU A 204 59.07 -9.23 29.59
N GLN A 205 59.36 -10.49 29.90
CA GLN A 205 58.36 -11.46 30.36
C GLN A 205 57.80 -11.08 31.74
N SER A 206 58.64 -10.68 32.69
CA SER A 206 58.19 -10.18 34.01
C SER A 206 57.38 -8.87 33.91
N ARG A 207 57.77 -7.96 33.01
CA ARG A 207 57.00 -6.75 32.73
C ARG A 207 55.62 -7.05 32.11
N SER A 208 55.54 -8.07 31.24
CA SER A 208 54.29 -8.52 30.62
C SER A 208 53.31 -9.13 31.64
N THR A 209 53.80 -9.97 32.56
CA THR A 209 52.95 -10.55 33.62
C THR A 209 52.44 -9.49 34.59
N GLN A 210 53.28 -8.51 34.97
CA GLN A 210 52.87 -7.38 35.81
C GLN A 210 51.77 -6.54 35.13
N LEU A 211 51.93 -6.20 33.85
CA LEU A 211 50.93 -5.42 33.11
C LEU A 211 49.59 -6.17 32.96
N ASN A 212 49.62 -7.49 32.75
CA ASN A 212 48.41 -8.31 32.71
C ASN A 212 47.69 -8.31 34.07
N ALA A 213 48.42 -8.47 35.18
CA ALA A 213 47.84 -8.41 36.53
C ALA A 213 47.21 -7.03 36.83
N MET A 214 47.84 -5.93 36.40
CA MET A 214 47.28 -4.59 36.54
C MET A 214 46.00 -4.41 35.70
N LEU A 215 45.97 -4.94 34.48
CA LEU A 215 44.81 -4.90 33.59
C LEU A 215 43.62 -5.70 34.15
N GLU A 216 43.89 -6.88 34.72
CA GLU A 216 42.88 -7.74 35.34
C GLU A 216 42.30 -7.12 36.63
N ASN A 217 43.15 -6.51 37.46
CA ASN A 217 42.70 -5.72 38.62
C ASN A 217 41.83 -4.54 38.19
N ARG A 218 42.24 -3.76 37.17
CA ARG A 218 41.44 -2.64 36.64
C ARG A 218 40.08 -3.12 36.13
N ARG A 219 40.04 -4.24 35.40
CA ARG A 219 38.80 -4.84 34.89
C ARG A 219 37.87 -5.34 36.00
N ASN A 220 38.43 -5.88 37.09
CA ASN A 220 37.64 -6.27 38.27
C ASN A 220 37.03 -5.08 39.00
N VAL A 221 37.79 -3.98 39.13
CA VAL A 221 37.30 -2.72 39.71
C VAL A 221 36.22 -2.08 38.82
N GLU A 222 36.45 -2.02 37.50
CA GLU A 222 35.48 -1.53 36.51
C GLU A 222 34.16 -2.32 36.54
N ARG A 223 34.24 -3.66 36.69
CA ARG A 223 33.06 -4.54 36.82
C ARG A 223 32.21 -4.25 38.06
N LEU A 224 32.79 -3.74 39.14
CA LEU A 224 32.08 -3.46 40.39
C LEU A 224 31.60 -2.00 40.48
N LEU A 225 32.43 -1.03 40.10
CA LEU A 225 32.11 0.40 40.17
C LEU A 225 31.30 0.90 38.97
N GLY A 226 31.51 0.34 37.78
CA GLY A 226 30.84 0.76 36.54
C GLY A 226 29.31 0.81 36.67
N PRO A 227 28.65 -0.32 37.03
CA PRO A 227 27.18 -0.35 37.17
C PRO A 227 26.65 0.66 38.20
N ALA A 228 27.30 0.78 39.35
CA ALA A 228 26.88 1.72 40.40
C ALA A 228 27.02 3.19 39.97
N LEU A 229 28.00 3.51 39.12
CA LEU A 229 28.26 4.87 38.64
C LEU A 229 27.40 5.20 37.41
N GLU A 230 27.12 4.24 36.54
CA GLU A 230 26.14 4.34 35.43
C GLU A 230 24.69 4.49 35.93
N GLU A 231 24.37 4.01 37.14
CA GLU A 231 23.04 4.17 37.74
C GLU A 231 22.79 5.58 38.30
N ILE A 232 23.83 6.31 38.71
CA ILE A 232 23.74 7.66 39.31
C ILE A 232 24.07 8.75 38.27
N SER A 233 24.93 8.46 37.30
CA SER A 233 25.33 9.44 36.27
C SER A 233 24.28 9.62 35.18
N ILE A 234 24.13 10.86 34.72
CA ILE A 234 23.25 11.24 33.61
C ILE A 234 24.12 11.96 32.58
N SER A 235 23.99 11.57 31.31
CA SER A 235 24.80 12.16 30.25
C SER A 235 24.49 13.65 30.08
N PRO A 236 25.50 14.55 30.09
CA PRO A 236 25.30 15.97 29.80
C PRO A 236 24.65 16.24 28.43
N ARG A 237 24.78 15.29 27.49
CA ARG A 237 24.10 15.33 26.19
C ARG A 237 22.59 15.15 26.33
N THR A 238 22.14 14.23 27.18
CA THR A 238 20.71 14.00 27.49
C THR A 238 20.11 15.27 28.12
N VAL A 239 20.81 15.88 29.08
CA VAL A 239 20.38 17.16 29.71
C VAL A 239 20.26 18.30 28.70
N ARG A 240 21.28 18.53 27.86
CA ARG A 240 21.21 19.56 26.79
C ARG A 240 20.06 19.30 25.81
N THR A 241 19.81 18.04 25.47
CA THR A 241 18.70 17.66 24.58
C THR A 241 17.34 18.07 25.18
N ILE A 242 17.13 17.89 26.48
CA ILE A 242 15.90 18.34 27.16
C ILE A 242 15.77 19.88 27.18
N VAL A 243 16.84 20.58 27.56
CA VAL A 243 16.82 22.04 27.77
C VAL A 243 16.73 22.82 26.47
N GLU A 244 17.56 22.48 25.47
CA GLU A 244 17.76 23.26 24.24
C GLU A 244 17.20 22.57 22.99
N GLY A 245 17.07 21.25 23.01
CA GLY A 245 16.70 20.44 21.83
C GLY A 245 15.25 20.62 21.36
N PRO A 246 14.98 20.37 20.07
CA PRO A 246 13.61 20.25 19.55
C PRO A 246 12.93 19.00 20.13
N ILE A 247 11.60 19.01 20.21
CA ILE A 247 10.83 17.84 20.65
C ILE A 247 10.67 16.89 19.47
N ASP A 248 11.49 15.85 19.47
CA ASP A 248 11.52 14.75 18.51
C ASP A 248 11.62 13.38 19.22
N GLU A 249 11.82 12.30 18.47
CA GLU A 249 11.97 10.95 19.04
C GLU A 249 13.25 10.75 19.86
N SER A 250 14.27 11.61 19.70
CA SER A 250 15.46 11.61 20.55
C SER A 250 15.18 12.32 21.87
N TRP A 251 14.37 13.38 21.85
CA TRP A 251 13.90 14.10 23.03
C TRP A 251 13.02 13.21 23.93
N VAL A 252 12.09 12.43 23.36
CA VAL A 252 11.27 11.47 24.14
C VAL A 252 12.13 10.35 24.74
N ARG A 253 13.13 9.84 24.00
CA ARG A 253 14.10 8.88 24.55
C ARG A 253 14.90 9.47 25.72
N ALA A 254 15.36 10.72 25.59
CA ALA A 254 16.04 11.44 26.66
C ALA A 254 15.14 11.67 27.89
N LEU A 255 13.85 11.95 27.69
CA LEU A 255 12.88 12.09 28.79
C LEU A 255 12.69 10.77 29.54
N ASN A 256 12.49 9.67 28.81
CA ASN A 256 12.29 8.34 29.40
C ASN A 256 13.56 7.84 30.11
N GLU A 257 14.75 8.17 29.60
CA GLU A 257 16.03 7.96 30.30
C GLU A 257 16.06 8.69 31.64
N ILE A 258 15.70 9.98 31.67
CA ILE A 258 15.69 10.79 32.90
C ILE A 258 14.60 10.32 33.89
N ASP A 259 13.40 9.95 33.44
CA ASP A 259 12.32 9.44 34.33
C ASP A 259 12.74 8.11 35.00
N ALA A 260 13.37 7.22 34.24
CA ALA A 260 13.91 5.96 34.75
C ALA A 260 15.05 6.19 35.76
N ARG A 261 16.03 7.05 35.43
CA ARG A 261 17.15 7.37 36.34
C ARG A 261 16.68 8.09 37.60
N SER A 262 15.75 9.05 37.50
CA SER A 262 15.14 9.73 38.65
C SER A 262 14.48 8.71 39.60
N SER A 263 13.72 7.76 39.04
CA SER A 263 13.06 6.71 39.82
C SER A 263 14.06 5.78 40.53
N SER A 264 15.16 5.39 39.86
CA SER A 264 16.24 4.59 40.48
C SER A 264 16.96 5.35 41.60
N ILE A 265 17.19 6.65 41.43
CA ILE A 265 17.87 7.50 42.41
C ILE A 265 16.96 7.75 43.63
N GLU A 266 15.67 7.98 43.44
CA GLU A 266 14.68 8.11 44.53
C GLU A 266 14.53 6.79 45.31
N ALA A 267 14.52 5.64 44.63
CA ALA A 267 14.49 4.33 45.29
C ALA A 267 15.73 4.07 46.18
N LYS A 268 16.94 4.45 45.71
CA LYS A 268 18.17 4.31 46.50
C LYS A 268 18.32 5.35 47.61
N ALA A 269 17.82 6.57 47.40
CA ALA A 269 17.70 7.59 48.44
C ALA A 269 16.80 7.15 49.62
N SER A 270 15.95 6.14 49.40
CA SER A 270 15.09 5.52 50.43
C SER A 270 15.78 4.37 51.20
N SER A 271 16.95 3.91 50.74
CA SER A 271 17.79 2.93 51.45
C SER A 271 18.81 3.63 52.34
N SER A 272 19.13 3.03 53.50
CA SER A 272 19.75 3.73 54.63
C SER A 272 21.21 4.21 54.44
N ASP A 273 21.86 3.90 53.32
CA ASP A 273 23.23 4.34 53.00
C ASP A 273 23.20 5.53 52.02
N GLY A 274 23.04 6.73 52.57
CA GLY A 274 23.05 7.99 51.81
C GLY A 274 24.45 8.37 51.31
N PHE A 275 24.79 7.99 50.08
CA PHE A 275 25.99 8.51 49.42
C PHE A 275 25.84 10.00 49.10
N LYS A 276 26.81 10.84 49.52
CA LYS A 276 26.81 12.30 49.28
C LYS A 276 26.54 12.70 47.82
N ALA A 277 27.05 11.93 46.86
CA ALA A 277 26.80 12.15 45.43
C ALA A 277 25.30 12.13 45.03
N ILE A 278 24.46 11.39 45.77
CA ILE A 278 23.00 11.36 45.57
C ILE A 278 22.36 12.65 46.08
N GLU A 279 22.89 13.24 47.16
CA GLU A 279 22.43 14.53 47.69
C GLU A 279 22.79 15.68 46.73
N ASP A 280 24.00 15.66 46.17
CA ASP A 280 24.48 16.67 45.22
C ASP A 280 23.72 16.64 43.87
N VAL A 281 23.32 15.46 43.37
CA VAL A 281 22.60 15.32 42.08
C VAL A 281 21.10 15.57 42.20
N ARG A 282 20.48 15.33 43.37
CA ARG A 282 19.03 15.50 43.59
C ARG A 282 18.47 16.88 43.20
N PRO A 283 19.03 18.04 43.60
CA PRO A 283 18.48 19.34 43.21
C PRO A 283 18.56 19.57 41.69
N LEU A 284 19.66 19.16 41.05
CA LEU A 284 19.84 19.29 39.60
C LEU A 284 18.81 18.47 38.81
N LEU A 285 18.43 17.29 39.32
CA LEU A 285 17.35 16.47 38.76
C LEU A 285 15.99 17.17 38.84
N VAL A 286 15.69 17.83 39.96
CA VAL A 286 14.43 18.59 40.13
C VAL A 286 14.37 19.76 39.14
N ASP A 287 15.48 20.47 38.93
CA ASP A 287 15.53 21.57 37.94
C ASP A 287 15.32 21.07 36.51
N VAL A 288 15.92 19.93 36.13
CA VAL A 288 15.72 19.32 34.81
C VAL A 288 14.27 18.83 34.64
N LYS A 289 13.67 18.24 35.67
CA LYS A 289 12.25 17.83 35.69
C LYS A 289 11.31 19.03 35.52
N ASN A 290 11.55 20.12 36.24
CA ASN A 290 10.80 21.37 36.11
C ASN A 290 10.94 21.95 34.68
N LYS A 291 12.15 21.95 34.12
CA LYS A 291 12.39 22.44 32.75
C LYS A 291 11.71 21.55 31.70
N ALA A 292 11.73 20.22 31.87
CA ALA A 292 10.99 19.31 31.01
C ALA A 292 9.48 19.58 31.06
N THR A 293 8.91 19.78 32.25
CA THR A 293 7.49 20.14 32.45
C THR A 293 7.13 21.46 31.75
N GLU A 294 7.96 22.50 31.85
CA GLU A 294 7.79 23.77 31.14
C GLU A 294 7.77 23.57 29.60
N ARG A 295 8.76 22.84 29.07
CA ARG A 295 8.90 22.57 27.63
C ARG A 295 7.70 21.76 27.08
N ILE A 296 7.25 20.75 27.83
CA ILE A 296 6.07 19.94 27.47
C ILE A 296 4.80 20.79 27.47
N ARG A 297 4.57 21.59 28.52
CA ARG A 297 3.43 22.52 28.60
C ARG A 297 3.38 23.42 27.37
N ASP A 298 4.48 24.09 27.06
CA ASP A 298 4.53 25.07 25.97
C ASP A 298 4.32 24.40 24.60
N TYR A 299 4.86 23.19 24.41
CA TYR A 299 4.61 22.38 23.22
C TYR A 299 3.14 22.00 23.08
N LEU A 300 2.52 21.40 24.11
CA LEU A 300 1.12 20.98 24.06
C LEU A 300 0.18 22.18 23.84
N VAL A 301 0.40 23.30 24.54
CA VAL A 301 -0.36 24.54 24.34
C VAL A 301 -0.17 25.09 22.92
N SER A 302 1.03 25.02 22.36
CA SER A 302 1.28 25.45 20.97
C SER A 302 0.53 24.58 19.94
N GLN A 303 0.47 23.25 20.13
CA GLN A 303 -0.28 22.37 19.23
C GLN A 303 -1.80 22.57 19.38
N ILE A 304 -2.32 22.74 20.59
CA ILE A 304 -3.74 23.07 20.83
C ILE A 304 -4.09 24.41 20.17
N ARG A 305 -3.22 25.41 20.27
CA ARG A 305 -3.39 26.71 19.59
C ARG A 305 -3.36 26.57 18.06
N ALA A 306 -2.51 25.70 17.50
CA ALA A 306 -2.46 25.43 16.07
C ALA A 306 -3.78 24.85 15.52
N MET A 307 -4.50 24.02 16.28
CA MET A 307 -5.82 23.49 15.88
C MET A 307 -6.91 24.58 15.74
N ARG A 308 -6.72 25.75 16.37
CA ARG A 308 -7.65 26.89 16.25
C ARG A 308 -7.44 27.72 14.99
N SER A 309 -6.36 27.48 14.25
CA SER A 309 -6.08 28.22 13.02
C SER A 309 -7.01 27.80 11.87
N PRO A 310 -7.51 28.76 11.06
CA PRO A 310 -8.19 28.39 9.83
C PRO A 310 -7.23 27.61 8.92
N ASN A 311 -7.76 26.63 8.22
CA ASN A 311 -7.06 25.85 7.19
C ASN A 311 -6.02 24.80 7.66
N ILE A 312 -5.80 24.52 8.96
CA ILE A 312 -5.04 23.31 9.42
C ILE A 312 -5.94 22.18 9.95
N ASN A 313 -5.80 20.95 9.43
CA ASN A 313 -6.70 19.83 9.72
C ASN A 313 -6.38 19.26 11.12
N SER A 314 -7.37 19.24 12.03
CA SER A 314 -7.18 18.75 13.40
C SER A 314 -6.64 17.33 13.45
N GLN A 315 -7.16 16.43 12.59
CA GLN A 315 -6.76 15.03 12.55
C GLN A 315 -5.27 14.84 12.24
N ILE A 316 -4.71 15.69 11.38
CA ILE A 316 -3.29 15.64 11.02
C ILE A 316 -2.42 16.11 12.20
N ILE A 317 -2.83 17.15 12.93
CA ILE A 317 -2.13 17.58 14.16
C ILE A 317 -2.22 16.48 15.23
N GLN A 318 -3.43 15.94 15.46
CA GLN A 318 -3.67 14.87 16.42
C GLN A 318 -2.75 13.67 16.15
N GLN A 319 -2.73 13.13 14.94
CA GLN A 319 -1.91 11.96 14.59
C GLN A 319 -0.40 12.27 14.55
N GLN A 320 0.03 13.30 13.82
CA GLN A 320 1.46 13.54 13.57
C GLN A 320 2.20 14.20 14.74
N ARG A 321 1.50 14.94 15.62
CA ARG A 321 2.13 15.81 16.63
C ARG A 321 1.68 15.56 18.07
N LEU A 322 0.54 14.92 18.30
CA LEU A 322 0.08 14.56 19.65
C LEU A 322 0.25 13.06 19.88
N VAL A 323 -0.41 12.19 19.11
CA VAL A 323 -0.31 10.71 19.24
C VAL A 323 1.14 10.24 19.15
N LYS A 324 1.92 10.73 18.16
CA LYS A 324 3.35 10.41 18.01
C LYS A 324 4.18 10.68 19.27
N PHE A 325 3.75 11.62 20.12
CA PHE A 325 4.43 12.03 21.34
C PHE A 325 3.51 11.91 22.58
N LYS A 326 2.67 10.87 22.63
CA LYS A 326 1.72 10.63 23.75
C LYS A 326 2.40 10.50 25.12
N ASP A 327 3.63 9.99 25.16
CA ASP A 327 4.43 9.85 26.38
C ASP A 327 4.63 11.19 27.11
N LEU A 328 4.63 12.32 26.39
CA LEU A 328 4.72 13.66 26.97
C LEU A 328 3.56 13.96 27.92
N TYR A 329 2.34 13.56 27.56
CA TYR A 329 1.16 13.77 28.40
C TYR A 329 1.15 12.80 29.58
N THR A 330 1.54 11.53 29.36
CA THR A 330 1.70 10.54 30.43
C THR A 330 2.73 10.99 31.49
N TYR A 331 3.87 11.54 31.05
CA TYR A 331 4.86 12.13 31.95
C TYR A 331 4.29 13.34 32.70
N LEU A 332 3.63 14.27 32.00
CA LEU A 332 3.03 15.45 32.61
C LEU A 332 1.96 15.08 33.65
N SER A 333 1.14 14.05 33.40
CA SER A 333 0.12 13.60 34.36
C SER A 333 0.70 13.01 35.63
N LYS A 334 1.89 12.39 35.57
CA LYS A 334 2.64 11.94 36.76
C LYS A 334 3.31 13.09 37.49
N ALA A 335 3.93 14.01 36.74
CA ALA A 335 4.76 15.08 37.30
C ALA A 335 3.95 16.24 37.88
N HIS A 336 2.85 16.64 37.25
CA HIS A 336 2.05 17.79 37.68
C HIS A 336 0.55 17.64 37.31
N PRO A 337 -0.23 16.82 38.07
CA PRO A 337 -1.59 16.41 37.69
C PRO A 337 -2.59 17.55 37.40
N SER A 338 -2.52 18.66 38.15
CA SER A 338 -3.43 19.81 37.96
C SER A 338 -3.24 20.49 36.61
N LEU A 339 -1.99 20.66 36.17
CA LEU A 339 -1.63 21.26 34.88
C LEU A 339 -2.02 20.34 33.71
N ALA A 340 -1.88 19.02 33.89
CA ALA A 340 -2.40 18.06 32.91
C ALA A 340 -3.92 18.19 32.74
N GLY A 341 -4.66 18.33 33.86
CA GLY A 341 -6.11 18.58 33.85
C GLY A 341 -6.51 19.90 33.15
N GLU A 342 -5.78 20.99 33.39
CA GLU A 342 -5.99 22.28 32.72
C GLU A 342 -5.76 22.18 31.20
N ILE A 343 -4.68 21.50 30.76
CA ILE A 343 -4.38 21.28 29.34
C ILE A 343 -5.45 20.39 28.69
N ALA A 344 -5.91 19.34 29.37
CA ALA A 344 -7.01 18.49 28.90
C ALA A 344 -8.32 19.30 28.73
N GLN A 345 -8.65 20.19 29.66
CA GLN A 345 -9.83 21.06 29.53
C GLN A 345 -9.65 22.12 28.42
N ALA A 346 -8.44 22.66 28.24
CA ALA A 346 -8.13 23.59 27.15
C ALA A 346 -8.25 22.91 25.77
N TYR A 347 -7.84 21.64 25.67
CA TYR A 347 -8.08 20.79 24.49
C TYR A 347 -9.58 20.60 24.24
N VAL A 348 -10.35 20.17 25.25
CA VAL A 348 -11.81 19.95 25.15
C VAL A 348 -12.55 21.21 24.71
N ASN A 349 -12.25 22.35 25.31
CA ASN A 349 -12.83 23.64 24.94
C ASN A 349 -12.49 24.02 23.48
N THR A 350 -11.27 23.70 23.04
CA THR A 350 -10.81 23.94 21.66
C THR A 350 -11.54 23.05 20.66
N MET A 351 -11.67 21.76 20.94
CA MET A 351 -12.35 20.80 20.05
C MET A 351 -13.86 21.02 20.02
N ARG A 352 -14.50 21.38 21.15
CA ARG A 352 -15.91 21.80 21.18
C ARG A 352 -16.14 22.96 20.20
N TRP A 353 -15.30 24.00 20.27
CA TRP A 353 -15.39 25.14 19.35
C TRP A 353 -15.14 24.74 17.89
N TYR A 354 -14.12 23.91 17.64
CA TYR A 354 -13.77 23.44 16.30
C TYR A 354 -14.90 22.66 15.64
N TYR A 355 -15.43 21.62 16.29
CA TYR A 355 -16.52 20.83 15.74
C TYR A 355 -17.81 21.67 15.61
N THR A 356 -18.19 22.45 16.63
CA THR A 356 -19.37 23.33 16.55
C THR A 356 -19.28 24.30 15.36
N SER A 357 -18.13 24.96 15.16
CA SER A 357 -17.92 25.89 14.05
C SER A 357 -17.96 25.19 12.68
N ASN A 358 -17.36 24.00 12.54
CA ASN A 358 -17.34 23.27 11.28
C ASN A 358 -18.72 22.67 10.93
N PHE A 359 -19.39 22.03 11.89
CA PHE A 359 -20.73 21.49 11.69
C PHE A 359 -21.76 22.62 11.44
N THR A 360 -21.59 23.82 12.00
CA THR A 360 -22.44 24.98 11.66
C THR A 360 -22.33 25.37 10.20
N ARG A 361 -21.11 25.45 9.66
CA ARG A 361 -20.89 25.73 8.22
C ARG A 361 -21.39 24.59 7.34
N TYR A 362 -21.27 23.34 7.81
CA TYR A 362 -21.77 22.20 7.06
C TYR A 362 -23.30 22.16 7.01
N LEU A 363 -23.96 22.44 8.12
CA LEU A 363 -25.42 22.53 8.18
C LEU A 363 -25.92 23.58 7.18
N GLN A 364 -25.28 24.75 7.13
CA GLN A 364 -25.58 25.81 6.13
C GLN A 364 -25.33 25.38 4.67
N ALA A 365 -24.43 24.43 4.43
CA ALA A 365 -24.20 23.84 3.10
C ALA A 365 -25.26 22.78 2.76
N LEU A 366 -25.58 21.88 3.70
CA LEU A 366 -26.63 20.88 3.54
C LEU A 366 -28.03 21.51 3.37
N GLU A 367 -28.29 22.65 4.00
CA GLU A 367 -29.54 23.42 3.84
C GLU A 367 -29.74 24.00 2.43
N LYS A 368 -28.71 23.99 1.57
CA LYS A 368 -28.83 24.38 0.15
C LYS A 368 -29.23 23.23 -0.76
N ILE A 369 -29.08 21.98 -0.31
CA ILE A 369 -29.52 20.81 -1.06
C ILE A 369 -31.04 20.89 -1.22
N LYS A 370 -31.51 20.82 -2.46
CA LYS A 370 -32.94 20.94 -2.75
C LYS A 370 -33.66 19.65 -2.37
N VAL A 371 -34.48 19.70 -1.34
CA VAL A 371 -35.38 18.60 -0.97
C VAL A 371 -36.68 18.72 -1.77
N TYR A 372 -37.28 17.59 -2.14
CA TYR A 372 -38.63 17.60 -2.74
C TYR A 372 -39.65 18.27 -1.81
N PRO A 373 -40.42 19.27 -2.28
CA PRO A 373 -41.41 19.95 -1.45
C PRO A 373 -42.62 19.04 -1.21
N SER A 374 -42.76 18.55 0.02
CA SER A 374 -43.88 17.68 0.40
C SER A 374 -45.11 18.52 0.75
N ASP A 375 -46.24 18.26 0.09
CA ASP A 375 -47.53 18.91 0.39
C ASP A 375 -48.37 18.03 1.33
N ARG A 376 -49.19 18.65 2.17
CA ARG A 376 -50.12 17.98 3.09
C ARG A 376 -51.15 17.11 2.35
N ASN A 377 -51.35 17.34 1.05
CA ASN A 377 -52.22 16.56 0.17
C ASN A 377 -51.54 15.35 -0.49
N GLU A 378 -50.22 15.16 -0.33
CA GLU A 378 -49.48 13.97 -0.78
C GLU A 378 -49.71 12.77 0.15
N VAL A 379 -50.97 12.32 0.17
CA VAL A 379 -51.47 11.15 0.87
C VAL A 379 -52.17 10.22 -0.12
N LEU A 380 -52.30 8.93 0.18
CA LEU A 380 -52.79 7.93 -0.78
C LEU A 380 -54.06 8.37 -1.54
N GLY A 381 -55.09 8.82 -0.80
CA GLY A 381 -56.37 9.31 -1.31
C GLY A 381 -56.41 10.79 -1.71
N GLY A 382 -55.26 11.46 -1.83
CA GLY A 382 -55.14 12.85 -2.28
C GLY A 382 -55.34 13.03 -3.79
N ASP A 383 -55.92 14.17 -4.17
CA ASP A 383 -56.23 14.52 -5.55
C ASP A 383 -54.96 15.00 -6.31
N PRO A 384 -54.47 14.28 -7.34
CA PRO A 384 -53.28 14.64 -8.09
C PRO A 384 -53.44 15.91 -8.93
N SER A 385 -54.66 16.41 -9.16
CA SER A 385 -54.88 17.67 -9.89
C SER A 385 -54.52 18.91 -9.07
N SER A 386 -54.54 18.80 -7.73
CA SER A 386 -54.27 19.92 -6.81
C SER A 386 -52.85 20.50 -6.95
N HIS A 387 -51.87 19.70 -7.38
CA HIS A 387 -50.49 20.13 -7.66
C HIS A 387 -50.36 21.24 -8.73
N ARG A 388 -51.41 21.54 -9.51
CA ARG A 388 -51.37 22.56 -10.58
C ARG A 388 -51.72 23.99 -10.13
N SER A 389 -52.19 24.20 -8.90
CA SER A 389 -52.78 25.50 -8.48
C SER A 389 -51.83 26.45 -7.72
N GLY A 390 -50.56 26.08 -7.51
CA GLY A 390 -49.60 26.87 -6.73
C GLY A 390 -48.70 27.79 -7.56
N ASN A 391 -49.08 29.08 -7.68
CA ASN A 391 -48.31 30.23 -8.22
C ASN A 391 -47.42 29.98 -9.45
N ILE A 392 -47.96 30.32 -10.63
CA ILE A 392 -47.23 30.32 -11.90
C ILE A 392 -46.38 31.58 -12.03
N LEU A 393 -45.06 31.43 -11.90
CA LEU A 393 -44.08 32.31 -12.55
C LEU A 393 -43.54 31.57 -13.80
N PRO A 394 -43.65 32.15 -15.01
CA PRO A 394 -43.20 31.49 -16.23
C PRO A 394 -41.67 31.59 -16.33
N GLY A 395 -40.96 30.47 -16.18
CA GLY A 395 -39.51 30.46 -16.41
C GLY A 395 -38.71 29.25 -15.94
N GLY A 396 -39.22 28.40 -15.05
CA GLY A 396 -38.42 27.26 -14.58
C GLY A 396 -39.20 26.15 -13.88
N ARG A 397 -39.44 25.04 -14.60
CA ARG A 397 -39.81 23.72 -14.04
C ARG A 397 -39.70 22.61 -15.11
N ALA A 398 -38.48 22.12 -15.33
CA ALA A 398 -38.26 20.84 -16.03
C ALA A 398 -37.92 19.68 -15.05
N GLY A 399 -37.42 19.98 -13.85
CA GLY A 399 -36.90 18.97 -12.91
C GLY A 399 -37.89 18.38 -11.90
N SER A 400 -39.17 18.81 -11.88
CA SER A 400 -40.14 18.40 -10.84
C SER A 400 -40.98 17.17 -11.20
N ALA A 401 -40.82 16.61 -12.41
CA ALA A 401 -41.79 15.68 -13.00
C ALA A 401 -41.54 14.18 -12.71
N ALA A 402 -40.49 13.83 -11.96
CA ALA A 402 -39.99 12.45 -11.86
C ALA A 402 -40.04 11.80 -10.46
N HIS A 403 -40.54 12.50 -9.43
CA HIS A 403 -40.60 11.96 -8.06
C HIS A 403 -42.00 11.41 -7.73
N ASP A 404 -42.10 10.10 -7.57
CA ASP A 404 -43.29 9.41 -7.02
C ASP A 404 -43.03 9.07 -5.53
N PRO A 405 -43.63 9.79 -4.57
CA PRO A 405 -43.41 9.57 -3.13
C PRO A 405 -43.77 8.17 -2.65
N PHE A 406 -44.64 7.45 -3.38
CA PHE A 406 -45.09 6.12 -3.00
C PHE A 406 -44.20 5.01 -3.55
N SER A 407 -43.15 5.35 -4.33
CA SER A 407 -42.24 4.36 -4.93
C SER A 407 -40.80 4.51 -4.41
N LEU A 408 -40.16 3.36 -4.17
CA LEU A 408 -38.80 3.32 -3.62
C LEU A 408 -37.74 3.78 -4.64
N GLY A 409 -37.94 3.48 -5.93
CA GLY A 409 -37.06 3.95 -7.03
C GLY A 409 -35.57 3.71 -6.77
N ARG A 410 -34.74 4.71 -7.08
CA ARG A 410 -33.29 4.76 -6.78
C ARG A 410 -32.97 5.16 -5.33
N ARG A 411 -33.98 5.36 -4.47
CA ARG A 411 -33.76 5.80 -3.07
C ARG A 411 -33.17 4.69 -2.20
N ILE A 412 -33.36 3.42 -2.59
CA ILE A 412 -32.75 2.25 -1.95
C ILE A 412 -31.22 2.21 -2.10
N ASP A 413 -30.67 2.81 -3.15
CA ASP A 413 -29.23 2.81 -3.43
C ASP A 413 -28.45 3.54 -2.32
N ILE A 414 -29.11 4.45 -1.60
CA ILE A 414 -28.59 5.18 -0.44
C ILE A 414 -28.29 4.23 0.75
N MET A 415 -29.04 3.13 0.86
CA MET A 415 -28.82 2.07 1.87
C MET A 415 -27.88 0.98 1.36
N ARG A 416 -27.99 0.58 0.08
CA ARG A 416 -27.12 -0.47 -0.50
C ARG A 416 -25.66 -0.03 -0.59
N ASN A 417 -25.40 1.25 -0.85
CA ASN A 417 -24.04 1.82 -0.91
C ASN A 417 -23.45 2.11 0.49
N SER A 418 -23.13 1.04 1.23
CA SER A 418 -22.63 1.09 2.61
C SER A 418 -21.36 1.93 2.81
N ASN A 419 -20.49 2.04 1.78
CA ASN A 419 -19.16 2.68 1.87
C ASN A 419 -19.06 4.14 1.37
N GLN A 420 -20.16 4.84 1.08
CA GLN A 420 -20.08 6.24 0.64
C GLN A 420 -19.81 7.20 1.81
N GLN A 421 -18.60 7.79 1.83
CA GLN A 421 -18.22 8.89 2.72
C GLN A 421 -19.23 10.06 2.68
N ALA A 422 -19.37 10.81 3.76
CA ALA A 422 -20.28 11.95 3.79
C ALA A 422 -19.90 13.04 2.78
N LEU A 423 -20.91 13.60 2.11
CA LEU A 423 -20.77 14.60 1.06
C LEU A 423 -19.95 15.80 1.53
N SER A 424 -19.01 16.25 0.71
CA SER A 424 -18.23 17.46 0.97
C SER A 424 -19.14 18.69 1.05
N SER A 425 -18.81 19.60 1.98
CA SER A 425 -19.46 20.91 2.07
C SER A 425 -19.51 21.66 0.73
N TYR A 426 -18.48 21.56 -0.11
CA TYR A 426 -18.47 22.23 -1.43
C TYR A 426 -19.46 21.59 -2.42
N LEU A 427 -19.49 20.26 -2.48
CA LEU A 427 -20.42 19.51 -3.33
C LEU A 427 -21.88 19.73 -2.91
N ALA A 428 -22.15 19.82 -1.60
CA ALA A 428 -23.46 20.17 -1.07
C ALA A 428 -23.93 21.58 -1.47
N GLU A 429 -23.01 22.56 -1.64
CA GLU A 429 -23.36 23.90 -2.13
C GLU A 429 -23.59 23.96 -3.65
N GLN A 430 -23.01 23.03 -4.42
CA GLN A 430 -23.09 23.00 -5.89
C GLN A 430 -24.16 22.07 -6.44
N ASP A 431 -24.65 21.12 -5.65
CA ASP A 431 -25.69 20.20 -6.09
C ASP A 431 -27.00 20.96 -6.38
N SER A 432 -27.40 20.91 -7.65
CA SER A 432 -28.61 21.56 -8.14
C SER A 432 -29.80 20.61 -8.25
N SER A 433 -29.58 19.33 -7.99
CA SER A 433 -30.54 18.22 -8.09
C SER A 433 -31.55 18.23 -6.94
N TYR A 434 -32.71 17.59 -7.15
CA TYR A 434 -33.70 17.38 -6.10
C TYR A 434 -33.54 16.00 -5.45
N HIS A 435 -33.54 15.97 -4.12
CA HIS A 435 -33.29 14.78 -3.31
C HIS A 435 -34.40 14.52 -2.29
N GLY A 436 -34.50 13.27 -1.83
CA GLY A 436 -35.34 12.92 -0.67
C GLY A 436 -34.74 13.43 0.66
N ILE A 437 -35.57 13.46 1.71
CA ILE A 437 -35.16 13.90 3.06
C ILE A 437 -34.00 13.08 3.66
N GLU A 438 -33.84 11.84 3.19
CA GLU A 438 -32.80 10.91 3.62
C GLU A 438 -31.38 11.36 3.22
N VAL A 439 -31.21 12.16 2.16
CA VAL A 439 -29.89 12.60 1.69
C VAL A 439 -29.22 13.60 2.65
N PRO A 440 -29.84 14.74 3.04
CA PRO A 440 -29.25 15.62 4.05
C PRO A 440 -29.16 14.95 5.42
N PHE A 441 -30.13 14.08 5.78
CA PHE A 441 -30.10 13.31 7.02
C PHE A 441 -28.90 12.35 7.09
N ARG A 442 -28.66 11.53 6.04
CA ARG A 442 -27.51 10.63 5.93
C ARG A 442 -26.20 11.39 6.06
N ASN A 443 -26.02 12.42 5.24
CA ASN A 443 -24.75 13.13 5.15
C ASN A 443 -24.37 13.84 6.45
N PHE A 444 -25.35 14.35 7.22
CA PHE A 444 -25.08 14.85 8.56
C PHE A 444 -24.67 13.74 9.55
N ASN A 445 -25.45 12.66 9.61
CA ASN A 445 -25.25 11.61 10.62
C ASN A 445 -23.99 10.76 10.36
N VAL A 446 -23.67 10.43 9.11
CA VAL A 446 -22.41 9.74 8.76
C VAL A 446 -21.20 10.60 9.15
N ALA A 447 -21.22 11.89 8.79
CA ALA A 447 -20.16 12.81 9.20
C ALA A 447 -20.02 12.91 10.72
N LEU A 448 -21.15 12.93 11.46
CA LEU A 448 -21.13 12.94 12.92
C LEU A 448 -20.50 11.65 13.51
N VAL A 449 -20.95 10.47 13.08
CA VAL A 449 -20.46 9.17 13.56
C VAL A 449 -18.96 9.01 13.31
N ASP A 450 -18.47 9.38 12.12
CA ASP A 450 -17.05 9.27 11.79
C ASP A 450 -16.17 10.23 12.61
N ASN A 451 -16.61 11.49 12.80
CA ASN A 451 -15.86 12.45 13.63
C ASN A 451 -15.89 12.08 15.13
N VAL A 452 -17.03 11.59 15.65
CA VAL A 452 -17.12 11.09 17.03
C VAL A 452 -16.22 9.86 17.23
N SER A 453 -16.17 8.97 16.23
CA SER A 453 -15.28 7.80 16.23
C SER A 453 -13.82 8.21 16.31
N ALA A 454 -13.38 9.09 15.41
CA ALA A 454 -12.00 9.56 15.36
C ALA A 454 -11.56 10.27 16.65
N GLU A 455 -12.43 11.11 17.22
CA GLU A 455 -12.15 11.82 18.47
C GLU A 455 -12.11 10.88 19.69
N TYR A 456 -13.03 9.91 19.78
CA TYR A 456 -13.05 8.92 20.87
C TYR A 456 -11.79 8.04 20.85
N SER A 457 -11.38 7.57 19.67
CA SER A 457 -10.13 6.83 19.51
C SER A 457 -8.91 7.68 19.87
N PHE A 458 -8.85 8.93 19.39
CA PHE A 458 -7.75 9.85 19.74
C PHE A 458 -7.65 10.11 21.25
N LEU A 459 -8.79 10.40 21.91
CA LEU A 459 -8.77 10.66 23.36
C LEU A 459 -8.38 9.43 24.16
N THR A 460 -8.78 8.24 23.72
CA THR A 460 -8.40 6.96 24.33
C THR A 460 -6.91 6.66 24.17
N GLU A 461 -6.30 7.02 23.04
CA GLU A 461 -4.87 6.80 22.81
C GLU A 461 -3.98 7.85 23.49
N PHE A 462 -4.31 9.15 23.38
CA PHE A 462 -3.45 10.23 23.86
C PHE A 462 -3.66 10.55 25.36
N PHE A 463 -4.91 10.49 25.84
CA PHE A 463 -5.22 10.72 27.25
C PHE A 463 -5.38 9.39 28.03
N SER A 464 -4.50 8.43 27.77
CA SER A 464 -4.50 7.11 28.41
C SER A 464 -4.47 7.10 29.96
N PRO A 465 -4.03 8.15 30.69
CA PRO A 465 -4.18 8.20 32.14
C PRO A 465 -5.62 8.36 32.65
N PHE A 466 -6.58 8.76 31.80
CA PHE A 466 -7.98 8.91 32.18
C PHE A 466 -8.75 7.59 32.06
N THR A 467 -9.77 7.42 32.91
CA THR A 467 -10.67 6.27 32.83
C THR A 467 -11.59 6.37 31.61
N PHE A 468 -12.07 5.23 31.08
CA PHE A 468 -13.03 5.20 29.97
C PHE A 468 -14.30 6.03 30.23
N HIS A 469 -14.75 6.12 31.50
CA HIS A 469 -15.88 6.97 31.89
C HIS A 469 -15.57 8.47 31.83
N GLU A 470 -14.35 8.88 32.19
CA GLU A 470 -13.90 10.27 32.06
C GLU A 470 -13.75 10.67 30.59
N ILE A 471 -13.13 9.81 29.78
CA ILE A 471 -13.00 10.02 28.34
C ILE A 471 -14.38 10.13 27.70
N SER A 472 -15.31 9.23 28.03
CA SER A 472 -16.70 9.30 27.54
C SER A 472 -17.37 10.62 27.91
N ARG A 473 -17.27 11.07 29.17
CA ARG A 473 -17.79 12.38 29.61
C ARG A 473 -17.17 13.54 28.81
N LYS A 474 -15.86 13.49 28.54
CA LYS A 474 -15.13 14.52 27.78
C LYS A 474 -15.52 14.54 26.29
N VAL A 475 -15.81 13.38 25.67
CA VAL A 475 -16.33 13.33 24.29
C VAL A 475 -17.76 13.85 24.22
N VAL A 476 -18.65 13.47 25.14
CA VAL A 476 -19.99 14.11 25.24
C VAL A 476 -19.84 15.63 25.38
N GLU A 477 -18.95 16.07 26.26
CA GLU A 477 -18.68 17.48 26.53
C GLU A 477 -18.22 18.27 25.28
N ILE A 478 -17.50 17.62 24.35
CA ILE A 478 -17.08 18.18 23.05
C ILE A 478 -18.25 18.24 22.07
N PHE A 479 -19.01 17.14 21.91
CA PHE A 479 -20.02 17.00 20.86
C PHE A 479 -21.44 17.44 21.26
N GLN A 480 -21.71 17.76 22.52
CA GLN A 480 -23.03 18.20 23.01
C GLN A 480 -23.71 19.28 22.12
N PRO A 481 -23.01 20.33 21.62
CA PRO A 481 -23.63 21.30 20.72
C PRO A 481 -23.99 20.69 19.36
N VAL A 482 -23.14 19.80 18.83
CA VAL A 482 -23.33 19.14 17.53
C VAL A 482 -24.46 18.12 17.59
N PHE A 483 -24.62 17.40 18.71
CA PHE A 483 -25.77 16.53 18.96
C PHE A 483 -27.09 17.33 18.95
N ALA A 484 -27.13 18.50 19.61
CA ALA A 484 -28.29 19.38 19.55
C ALA A 484 -28.58 19.90 18.13
N MET A 485 -27.56 20.18 17.33
CA MET A 485 -27.70 20.54 15.91
C MET A 485 -28.29 19.41 15.06
N GLY A 486 -27.83 18.16 15.25
CA GLY A 486 -28.36 16.99 14.53
C GLY A 486 -29.82 16.68 14.86
N GLN A 487 -30.19 16.81 16.14
CA GLN A 487 -31.58 16.71 16.59
C GLN A 487 -32.45 17.83 15.97
N THR A 488 -31.94 19.06 15.93
CA THR A 488 -32.65 20.22 15.34
C THR A 488 -32.84 20.06 13.83
N LEU A 489 -31.80 19.62 13.09
CA LEU A 489 -31.89 19.29 11.67
C LEU A 489 -32.94 18.19 11.42
N THR A 490 -32.88 17.11 12.19
CA THR A 490 -33.82 15.99 12.05
C THR A 490 -35.25 16.45 12.28
N LYS A 491 -35.51 17.24 13.33
CA LYS A 491 -36.83 17.84 13.58
C LYS A 491 -37.31 18.69 12.39
N LYS A 492 -36.45 19.56 11.86
CA LYS A 492 -36.75 20.43 10.71
C LYS A 492 -37.08 19.64 9.43
N LEU A 493 -36.42 18.50 9.19
CA LEU A 493 -36.66 17.65 8.01
C LEU A 493 -37.99 16.86 8.10
N ILE A 494 -38.45 16.50 9.30
CA ILE A 494 -39.62 15.62 9.47
C ILE A 494 -40.93 16.36 9.79
N GLU A 495 -40.88 17.61 10.26
CA GLU A 495 -42.04 18.35 10.79
C GLU A 495 -43.18 18.52 9.77
N ASN A 496 -42.84 18.82 8.51
CA ASN A 496 -43.82 19.11 7.45
C ASN A 496 -44.01 17.98 6.43
N THR A 497 -43.17 16.94 6.46
CA THR A 497 -43.10 15.91 5.42
C THR A 497 -44.18 14.83 5.56
N THR A 498 -44.86 14.43 4.48
CA THR A 498 -45.83 13.32 4.42
C THR A 498 -45.27 12.03 3.81
N ASP A 499 -44.00 12.04 3.38
CA ASP A 499 -43.30 10.88 2.84
C ASP A 499 -42.95 9.87 3.96
N SER A 500 -43.70 8.76 4.00
CA SER A 500 -43.47 7.65 4.93
C SER A 500 -42.27 6.78 4.57
N LEU A 501 -41.90 6.67 3.28
CA LEU A 501 -40.74 5.90 2.85
C LEU A 501 -39.44 6.61 3.23
N GLY A 502 -39.37 7.94 3.02
CA GLY A 502 -38.22 8.75 3.42
C GLY A 502 -37.92 8.68 4.92
N ILE A 503 -38.94 8.74 5.78
CA ILE A 503 -38.75 8.58 7.23
C ILE A 503 -38.31 7.17 7.59
N LEU A 504 -38.86 6.13 6.94
CA LEU A 504 -38.43 4.75 7.19
C LEU A 504 -36.97 4.52 6.75
N ILE A 505 -36.53 5.11 5.64
CA ILE A 505 -35.11 5.11 5.24
C ILE A 505 -34.25 5.82 6.30
N CYS A 506 -34.67 6.97 6.82
CA CYS A 506 -33.96 7.65 7.93
C CYS A 506 -33.86 6.78 9.18
N VAL A 507 -34.90 6.00 9.53
CA VAL A 507 -34.86 5.02 10.64
C VAL A 507 -33.80 3.95 10.37
N ARG A 508 -33.76 3.36 9.17
CA ARG A 508 -32.75 2.35 8.81
C ARG A 508 -31.33 2.90 8.81
N LEU A 509 -31.12 4.12 8.31
CA LEU A 509 -29.84 4.80 8.38
C LEU A 509 -29.40 5.07 9.82
N ASN A 510 -30.32 5.38 10.73
CA ASN A 510 -30.02 5.56 12.15
C ASN A 510 -29.72 4.22 12.86
N GLN A 511 -30.41 3.13 12.50
CA GLN A 511 -30.11 1.77 12.98
C GLN A 511 -28.74 1.28 12.48
N HIS A 512 -28.40 1.51 11.20
CA HIS A 512 -27.07 1.23 10.65
C HIS A 512 -25.98 2.04 11.36
N SER A 513 -26.23 3.32 11.64
CA SER A 513 -25.34 4.17 12.44
C SER A 513 -25.13 3.62 13.86
N ALA A 514 -26.17 3.08 14.50
CA ALA A 514 -26.08 2.42 15.80
C ALA A 514 -25.20 1.15 15.74
N PHE A 515 -25.41 0.32 14.71
CA PHE A 515 -24.62 -0.90 14.49
C PHE A 515 -23.14 -0.58 14.24
N GLU A 516 -22.83 0.45 13.44
CA GLU A 516 -21.45 0.91 13.23
C GLU A 516 -20.79 1.40 14.52
N LEU A 517 -21.50 2.14 15.37
CA LEU A 517 -21.00 2.58 16.68
C LEU A 517 -20.71 1.39 17.62
N GLN A 518 -21.59 0.39 17.65
CA GLN A 518 -21.41 -0.84 18.42
C GLN A 518 -20.22 -1.66 17.90
N ARG A 519 -20.11 -1.83 16.59
CA ARG A 519 -18.99 -2.51 15.90
C ARG A 519 -17.65 -1.83 16.20
N ARG A 520 -17.63 -0.49 16.23
CA ARG A 520 -16.47 0.34 16.59
C ARG A 520 -16.25 0.45 18.12
N LYS A 521 -17.16 -0.09 18.94
CA LYS A 521 -17.15 -0.07 20.42
C LYS A 521 -17.15 1.34 21.05
N ILE A 522 -17.96 2.26 20.50
CA ILE A 522 -18.05 3.65 20.98
C ILE A 522 -19.42 3.90 21.65
N PRO A 523 -19.50 3.92 23.00
CA PRO A 523 -20.78 4.07 23.71
C PRO A 523 -21.30 5.53 23.77
N VAL A 524 -20.51 6.50 23.30
CA VAL A 524 -20.75 7.93 23.57
C VAL A 524 -21.95 8.49 22.79
N ALA A 525 -22.21 7.97 21.59
CA ALA A 525 -23.27 8.50 20.72
C ALA A 525 -24.63 7.79 20.88
N ASP A 526 -24.73 6.75 21.70
CA ASP A 526 -25.96 5.96 21.87
C ASP A 526 -27.16 6.82 22.33
N ALA A 527 -26.92 7.78 23.23
CA ALA A 527 -27.95 8.72 23.68
C ALA A 527 -28.45 9.64 22.55
N TYR A 528 -27.57 10.02 21.61
CA TYR A 528 -27.95 10.81 20.44
C TYR A 528 -28.78 9.96 19.46
N ILE A 529 -28.32 8.76 19.12
CA ILE A 529 -29.01 7.80 18.23
C ILE A 529 -30.42 7.49 18.76
N ASN A 530 -30.55 7.24 20.07
CA ASN A 530 -31.84 7.02 20.72
C ASN A 530 -32.73 8.27 20.67
N GLY A 531 -32.17 9.47 20.89
CA GLY A 531 -32.90 10.73 20.71
C GLY A 531 -33.43 10.93 19.29
N ILE A 532 -32.66 10.55 18.27
CA ILE A 532 -33.12 10.57 16.86
C ILE A 532 -34.27 9.57 16.63
N ASN A 533 -34.17 8.35 17.17
CA ASN A 533 -35.27 7.36 17.10
C ASN A 533 -36.57 7.88 17.74
N MET A 534 -36.48 8.63 18.86
CA MET A 534 -37.64 9.25 19.51
C MET A 534 -38.32 10.35 18.67
N TYR A 535 -37.66 10.90 17.65
CA TYR A 535 -38.29 11.81 16.69
C TYR A 535 -38.86 11.08 15.46
N LEU A 536 -38.12 10.11 14.91
CA LEU A 536 -38.49 9.44 13.67
C LEU A 536 -39.73 8.53 13.84
N TRP A 537 -39.77 7.70 14.88
CA TRP A 537 -40.83 6.71 15.05
C TRP A 537 -42.23 7.31 15.27
N PRO A 538 -42.44 8.30 16.18
CA PRO A 538 -43.75 8.92 16.34
C PRO A 538 -44.22 9.63 15.07
N ARG A 539 -43.29 10.25 14.33
CA ARG A 539 -43.65 10.91 13.07
C ARG A 539 -44.06 9.91 11.98
N PHE A 540 -43.36 8.77 11.87
CA PHE A 540 -43.76 7.69 10.95
C PHE A 540 -45.19 7.22 11.24
N GLN A 541 -45.54 6.99 12.52
CA GLN A 541 -46.90 6.59 12.91
C GLN A 541 -47.94 7.65 12.50
N VAL A 542 -47.69 8.93 12.78
CA VAL A 542 -48.59 10.04 12.39
C VAL A 542 -48.82 10.07 10.88
N ILE A 543 -47.79 9.86 10.06
CA ILE A 543 -47.94 9.82 8.58
C ILE A 543 -48.77 8.59 8.15
N MET A 544 -48.53 7.42 8.73
CA MET A 544 -49.30 6.21 8.42
C MET A 544 -50.79 6.35 8.80
N ASP A 545 -51.08 7.00 9.93
CA ASP A 545 -52.46 7.29 10.33
C ASP A 545 -53.10 8.37 9.44
N LEU A 546 -52.34 9.38 8.96
CA LEU A 546 -52.79 10.35 7.94
C LEU A 546 -53.14 9.67 6.59
N HIS A 547 -52.35 8.68 6.15
CA HIS A 547 -52.70 7.86 4.98
C HIS A 547 -53.99 7.07 5.22
N GLY A 548 -54.19 6.52 6.43
CA GLY A 548 -55.42 5.82 6.81
C GLY A 548 -56.65 6.74 6.82
N GLU A 549 -56.54 7.94 7.39
CA GLU A 549 -57.60 8.96 7.33
C GLU A 549 -57.92 9.40 5.89
N SER A 550 -56.90 9.54 5.05
CA SER A 550 -57.08 9.88 3.63
C SER A 550 -57.93 8.83 2.91
N LEU A 551 -57.65 7.54 3.12
CA LEU A 551 -58.45 6.44 2.56
C LEU A 551 -59.89 6.44 3.10
N LYS A 552 -60.11 6.75 4.39
CA LYS A 552 -61.46 6.92 4.96
C LYS A 552 -62.26 8.01 4.25
N ARG A 553 -61.65 9.19 4.07
CA ARG A 553 -62.28 10.36 3.43
C ARG A 553 -62.55 10.14 1.93
N ALA A 554 -61.64 9.46 1.23
CA ALA A 554 -61.85 9.04 -0.16
C ALA A 554 -63.05 8.08 -0.28
N GLY A 555 -63.22 7.16 0.69
CA GLY A 555 -64.36 6.25 0.73
C GLY A 555 -65.71 6.90 1.05
N THR A 556 -65.74 8.05 1.73
CA THR A 556 -66.99 8.78 2.03
C THR A 556 -67.43 9.72 0.90
N ASN A 557 -66.49 10.31 0.14
CA ASN A 557 -66.79 11.26 -0.93
C ASN A 557 -67.20 10.61 -2.28
N THR A 558 -67.89 9.46 -2.22
CA THR A 558 -68.36 8.73 -3.42
C THR A 558 -69.58 9.37 -4.09
N GLY A 559 -70.21 10.35 -3.44
CA GLY A 559 -71.36 11.10 -3.96
C GLY A 559 -70.98 12.36 -4.75
N ARG A 560 -70.83 12.22 -6.07
CA ARG A 560 -70.67 13.29 -7.09
C ARG A 560 -69.34 14.08 -7.04
N SER A 561 -68.83 14.39 -8.23
CA SER A 561 -67.64 15.21 -8.55
C SER A 561 -66.25 14.65 -8.23
N ALA A 562 -65.95 14.14 -7.02
CA ALA A 562 -64.56 13.78 -6.66
C ALA A 562 -64.01 12.57 -7.45
N VAL A 563 -64.79 11.49 -7.56
CA VAL A 563 -64.34 10.24 -8.21
C VAL A 563 -64.16 10.41 -9.74
N SER A 564 -64.93 11.30 -10.37
CA SER A 564 -64.90 11.53 -11.82
C SER A 564 -63.68 12.32 -12.32
N ALA A 565 -62.95 13.00 -11.43
CA ALA A 565 -61.72 13.73 -11.76
C ALA A 565 -60.45 12.86 -11.64
N LEU A 566 -60.58 11.65 -11.07
CA LEU A 566 -59.44 10.82 -10.63
C LEU A 566 -59.17 9.61 -11.54
N SER A 567 -59.96 9.42 -12.60
CA SER A 567 -59.74 8.41 -13.62
C SER A 567 -59.21 9.04 -14.91
N LEU A 568 -58.23 8.38 -15.54
CA LEU A 568 -57.77 8.66 -16.92
C LEU A 568 -58.84 8.34 -17.99
N VAL A 569 -60.03 7.92 -17.56
CA VAL A 569 -61.22 7.63 -18.37
C VAL A 569 -62.35 8.49 -17.80
N GLY A 570 -62.93 9.38 -18.61
CA GLY A 570 -64.03 10.24 -18.20
C GLY A 570 -65.38 9.50 -18.13
N GLY A 571 -66.40 10.19 -17.60
CA GLY A 571 -67.84 9.98 -17.87
C GLY A 571 -68.44 8.56 -17.81
N ASP A 572 -69.28 8.31 -16.79
CA ASP A 572 -70.24 7.18 -16.64
C ASP A 572 -69.73 5.71 -16.70
N ASP A 573 -68.63 5.39 -17.38
CA ASP A 573 -68.12 4.01 -17.52
C ASP A 573 -67.64 3.37 -16.20
N LEU A 574 -67.42 4.18 -15.14
CA LEU A 574 -67.05 3.69 -13.80
C LEU A 574 -68.11 2.78 -13.16
N LYS A 575 -69.38 2.87 -13.56
CA LYS A 575 -70.44 1.97 -13.07
C LYS A 575 -70.38 0.59 -13.73
N HIS A 576 -69.54 0.42 -14.75
CA HIS A 576 -69.52 -0.78 -15.61
C HIS A 576 -68.13 -1.43 -15.72
N SER A 577 -67.04 -0.69 -15.47
CA SER A 577 -65.68 -1.21 -15.50
C SER A 577 -65.33 -2.09 -14.27
N SER A 578 -64.72 -3.25 -14.52
CA SER A 578 -64.12 -4.11 -13.49
C SER A 578 -62.60 -3.94 -13.36
N ALA A 579 -62.04 -2.84 -13.86
CA ALA A 579 -60.61 -2.56 -13.79
C ALA A 579 -60.13 -2.29 -12.33
N PRO A 580 -58.84 -2.53 -12.02
CA PRO A 580 -58.27 -2.11 -10.74
C PRO A 580 -58.39 -0.61 -10.50
N HIS A 581 -58.62 -0.22 -9.26
CA HIS A 581 -58.69 1.19 -8.85
C HIS A 581 -57.27 1.80 -8.81
N PHE A 582 -57.10 3.07 -9.21
CA PHE A 582 -55.76 3.69 -9.27
C PHE A 582 -55.04 3.70 -7.90
N LEU A 583 -55.80 3.85 -6.80
CA LEU A 583 -55.28 3.75 -5.42
C LEU A 583 -54.63 2.40 -5.11
N THR A 584 -55.05 1.33 -5.78
CA THR A 584 -54.50 -0.03 -5.61
C THR A 584 -53.05 -0.10 -6.08
N GLN A 585 -52.70 0.65 -7.13
CA GLN A 585 -51.31 0.77 -7.58
C GLN A 585 -50.46 1.55 -6.57
N ARG A 586 -50.92 2.73 -6.12
CA ARG A 586 -50.22 3.54 -5.11
C ARG A 586 -50.03 2.80 -3.79
N PHE A 587 -51.08 2.15 -3.29
CA PHE A 587 -51.03 1.33 -2.08
C PHE A 587 -50.07 0.14 -2.27
N GLY A 588 -50.11 -0.55 -3.40
CA GLY A 588 -49.19 -1.65 -3.71
C GLY A 588 -47.72 -1.21 -3.77
N GLN A 589 -47.43 -0.04 -4.37
CA GLN A 589 -46.08 0.54 -4.42
C GLN A 589 -45.57 0.92 -3.03
N LEU A 590 -46.39 1.61 -2.22
CA LEU A 590 -46.04 1.99 -0.85
C LEU A 590 -45.82 0.76 0.03
N LEU A 591 -46.72 -0.22 -0.05
CA LEU A 591 -46.62 -1.50 0.66
C LEU A 591 -45.34 -2.26 0.28
N HIS A 592 -45.02 -2.36 -1.02
CA HIS A 592 -43.75 -2.94 -1.47
C HIS A 592 -42.53 -2.17 -0.92
N GLY A 593 -42.56 -0.84 -0.92
CA GLY A 593 -41.49 -0.02 -0.37
C GLY A 593 -41.25 -0.28 1.12
N ILE A 594 -42.32 -0.35 1.91
CA ILE A 594 -42.25 -0.68 3.35
C ILE A 594 -41.73 -2.11 3.56
N LEU A 595 -42.20 -3.09 2.77
CA LEU A 595 -41.78 -4.49 2.92
C LEU A 595 -40.30 -4.70 2.60
N VAL A 596 -39.78 -4.07 1.54
CA VAL A 596 -38.33 -4.12 1.22
C VAL A 596 -37.50 -3.42 2.28
N LEU A 597 -37.96 -2.28 2.80
CA LEU A 597 -37.31 -1.61 3.94
C LEU A 597 -37.46 -2.37 5.27
N SER A 598 -38.17 -3.50 5.32
CA SER A 598 -38.35 -4.34 6.51
C SER A 598 -37.82 -5.77 6.33
N SER A 599 -36.97 -6.02 5.32
CA SER A 599 -36.28 -7.32 5.16
C SER A 599 -35.28 -7.59 6.29
N ASP A 600 -34.54 -6.55 6.68
CA ASP A 600 -33.33 -6.66 7.52
C ASP A 600 -33.61 -6.38 9.01
N ALA A 601 -34.88 -6.22 9.39
CA ALA A 601 -35.32 -5.78 10.72
C ALA A 601 -36.09 -6.87 11.48
N GLY A 602 -35.93 -6.89 12.81
CA GLY A 602 -36.61 -7.82 13.71
C GLY A 602 -38.09 -7.52 13.95
N ASP A 603 -38.77 -8.42 14.66
CA ASP A 603 -40.23 -8.46 14.79
C ASP A 603 -40.87 -7.33 15.65
N ASP A 604 -40.10 -6.58 16.44
CA ASP A 604 -40.61 -5.68 17.49
C ASP A 604 -40.97 -4.24 17.03
N GLU A 605 -41.18 -4.01 15.72
CA GLU A 605 -41.29 -2.65 15.18
C GLU A 605 -42.72 -2.08 15.05
N PRO A 606 -42.92 -0.77 15.30
CA PRO A 606 -44.23 -0.10 15.13
C PRO A 606 -44.70 -0.04 13.67
N VAL A 607 -43.87 -0.47 12.71
CA VAL A 607 -44.20 -0.64 11.29
C VAL A 607 -45.33 -1.65 11.12
N ALA A 608 -45.24 -2.84 11.73
CA ALA A 608 -46.21 -3.93 11.54
C ALA A 608 -47.63 -3.50 11.97
N ASN A 609 -47.74 -2.90 13.16
CA ASN A 609 -49.00 -2.38 13.69
C ASN A 609 -49.61 -1.27 12.82
N SER A 610 -48.78 -0.38 12.27
CA SER A 610 -49.23 0.74 11.44
C SER A 610 -49.63 0.28 10.04
N LEU A 611 -48.92 -0.71 9.49
CA LEU A 611 -49.24 -1.36 8.23
C LEU A 611 -50.54 -2.17 8.31
N ALA A 612 -50.75 -2.90 9.40
CA ALA A 612 -51.98 -3.65 9.65
C ALA A 612 -53.22 -2.73 9.72
N ARG A 613 -53.12 -1.57 10.40
CA ARG A 613 -54.17 -0.54 10.38
C ARG A 613 -54.44 -0.05 8.96
N LEU A 614 -53.39 0.37 8.22
CA LEU A 614 -53.54 0.91 6.87
C LEU A 614 -54.17 -0.12 5.91
N ARG A 615 -53.79 -1.39 6.01
CA ARG A 615 -54.37 -2.51 5.25
C ARG A 615 -55.86 -2.69 5.53
N ALA A 616 -56.27 -2.71 6.80
CA ALA A 616 -57.68 -2.86 7.17
C ALA A 616 -58.57 -1.73 6.64
N GLU A 617 -58.06 -0.49 6.60
CA GLU A 617 -58.76 0.65 6.02
C GLU A 617 -58.83 0.56 4.49
N PHE A 618 -57.77 0.08 3.84
CA PHE A 618 -57.75 -0.18 2.40
C PHE A 618 -58.72 -1.31 1.97
N ASP A 619 -58.75 -2.42 2.71
CA ASP A 619 -59.73 -3.51 2.53
C ASP A 619 -61.17 -3.01 2.72
N THR A 620 -61.39 -2.15 3.70
CA THR A 620 -62.68 -1.49 3.94
C THR A 620 -63.07 -0.56 2.78
N LEU A 621 -62.12 0.20 2.22
CA LEU A 621 -62.33 1.04 1.05
C LEU A 621 -62.72 0.23 -0.19
N LEU A 622 -61.94 -0.81 -0.55
CA LEU A 622 -62.25 -1.69 -1.67
C LEU A 622 -63.62 -2.35 -1.50
N THR A 623 -63.92 -2.84 -0.29
CA THR A 623 -65.22 -3.44 0.03
C THR A 623 -66.36 -2.43 -0.18
N ARG A 624 -66.22 -1.17 0.24
CA ARG A 624 -67.22 -0.11 0.01
C ARG A 624 -67.38 0.21 -1.48
N LEU A 625 -66.30 0.45 -2.21
CA LEU A 625 -66.34 0.74 -3.65
C LEU A 625 -67.01 -0.41 -4.43
N SER A 626 -66.73 -1.65 -4.04
CA SER A 626 -67.32 -2.86 -4.65
C SER A 626 -68.85 -2.97 -4.47
N ARG A 627 -69.44 -2.26 -3.49
CA ARG A 627 -70.90 -2.25 -3.24
C ARG A 627 -71.65 -1.24 -4.13
N ASN A 628 -70.95 -0.33 -4.81
CA ASN A 628 -71.56 0.65 -5.70
C ASN A 628 -71.93 0.06 -7.08
N GLY A 629 -71.43 -1.14 -7.41
CA GLY A 629 -71.83 -1.90 -8.59
C GLY A 629 -73.05 -2.79 -8.32
N THR A 630 -74.00 -2.82 -9.25
CA THR A 630 -75.28 -3.53 -9.11
C THR A 630 -75.22 -5.05 -9.27
N ASP A 631 -74.12 -5.60 -9.79
CA ASP A 631 -73.95 -7.03 -10.08
C ASP A 631 -72.94 -7.70 -9.15
N ALA A 632 -73.39 -8.72 -8.40
CA ALA A 632 -72.56 -9.50 -7.49
C ALA A 632 -71.36 -10.17 -8.17
N LYS A 633 -71.49 -10.59 -9.44
CA LYS A 633 -70.38 -11.20 -10.21
C LYS A 633 -69.32 -10.17 -10.59
N ARG A 634 -69.71 -8.93 -10.88
CA ARG A 634 -68.79 -7.82 -11.16
C ARG A 634 -68.07 -7.37 -9.89
N ARG A 635 -68.76 -7.34 -8.75
CA ARG A 635 -68.18 -7.06 -7.42
C ARG A 635 -67.02 -8.01 -7.10
N GLU A 636 -67.20 -9.31 -7.32
CA GLU A 636 -66.15 -10.31 -7.07
C GLU A 636 -64.98 -10.19 -8.05
N ARG A 637 -65.24 -9.96 -9.34
CA ARG A 637 -64.18 -9.68 -10.34
C ARG A 637 -63.38 -8.41 -10.02
N PHE A 638 -64.04 -7.35 -9.57
CA PHE A 638 -63.38 -6.11 -9.15
C PHE A 638 -62.45 -6.36 -7.95
N LEU A 639 -62.92 -7.02 -6.89
CA LEU A 639 -62.07 -7.35 -5.74
C LEU A 639 -60.90 -8.27 -6.13
N PHE A 640 -61.16 -9.31 -6.93
CA PHE A 640 -60.12 -10.21 -7.44
C PHE A 640 -59.05 -9.45 -8.23
N ASN A 641 -59.43 -8.58 -9.17
CA ASN A 641 -58.49 -7.79 -9.97
C ASN A 641 -57.64 -6.84 -9.13
N ASN A 642 -58.21 -6.24 -8.08
CA ASN A 642 -57.46 -5.35 -7.19
C ASN A 642 -56.47 -6.13 -6.29
N TYR A 643 -56.89 -7.23 -5.67
CA TYR A 643 -55.99 -8.06 -4.86
C TYR A 643 -54.94 -8.78 -5.70
N SER A 644 -55.29 -9.19 -6.93
CA SER A 644 -54.36 -9.76 -7.89
C SER A 644 -53.32 -8.73 -8.33
N LEU A 645 -53.70 -7.46 -8.53
CA LEU A 645 -52.75 -6.37 -8.80
C LEU A 645 -51.81 -6.11 -7.61
N ILE A 646 -52.29 -6.13 -6.37
CA ILE A 646 -51.43 -5.96 -5.18
C ILE A 646 -50.44 -7.12 -5.07
N MET A 647 -50.92 -8.36 -5.19
CA MET A 647 -50.05 -9.55 -5.20
C MET A 647 -49.03 -9.46 -6.34
N THR A 648 -49.47 -9.02 -7.53
CA THR A 648 -48.60 -8.74 -8.67
C THR A 648 -47.56 -7.69 -8.32
N ILE A 649 -47.88 -6.54 -7.74
CA ILE A 649 -46.87 -5.53 -7.39
C ILE A 649 -45.84 -6.08 -6.37
N ILE A 650 -46.29 -6.88 -5.39
CA ILE A 650 -45.44 -7.51 -4.36
C ILE A 650 -44.59 -8.70 -4.92
N SER A 651 -44.96 -9.27 -6.07
CA SER A 651 -44.32 -10.47 -6.66
C SER A 651 -43.74 -10.29 -8.08
N VAL A 652 -44.04 -9.18 -8.78
CA VAL A 652 -43.75 -8.94 -10.22
C VAL A 652 -42.91 -7.68 -10.43
N ARG A 653 -42.64 -6.87 -9.40
CA ARG A 653 -41.44 -6.01 -9.43
C ARG A 653 -40.13 -6.80 -9.38
N ILE A 654 -40.23 -8.12 -9.17
CA ILE A 654 -39.19 -9.15 -9.40
C ILE A 654 -39.03 -9.50 -10.91
N LYS A 655 -39.93 -9.02 -11.79
CA LYS A 655 -39.98 -9.41 -13.22
C LYS A 655 -40.04 -8.27 -14.24
N HIS A 656 -40.29 -7.01 -13.84
CA HIS A 656 -40.32 -5.86 -14.76
C HIS A 656 -39.13 -4.90 -14.60
N THR A 657 -37.96 -5.48 -14.76
CA THR A 657 -36.76 -4.89 -15.37
C THR A 657 -36.10 -6.02 -16.14
N HIS A 658 -35.60 -5.77 -17.35
CA HIS A 658 -34.79 -6.76 -18.08
C HIS A 658 -33.46 -6.92 -17.33
N ILE A 659 -33.44 -7.86 -16.38
CA ILE A 659 -32.32 -8.12 -15.48
C ILE A 659 -32.06 -9.63 -15.48
N THR A 660 -30.77 -9.95 -15.58
CA THR A 660 -30.19 -11.30 -15.68
C THR A 660 -30.60 -12.24 -14.54
N ARG A 661 -30.60 -13.54 -14.85
CA ARG A 661 -31.04 -14.62 -13.95
C ARG A 661 -30.20 -14.75 -12.68
N ALA A 662 -28.96 -14.26 -12.66
CA ALA A 662 -28.12 -14.18 -11.44
C ALA A 662 -28.77 -13.31 -10.35
N ASN A 663 -29.33 -12.16 -10.74
CA ASN A 663 -30.07 -11.29 -9.84
C ASN A 663 -31.40 -11.93 -9.34
N ARG A 664 -31.89 -13.02 -9.93
CA ARG A 664 -33.07 -13.71 -9.38
C ARG A 664 -32.80 -14.29 -7.99
N LEU A 665 -31.61 -14.84 -7.74
CA LEU A 665 -31.27 -15.39 -6.42
C LEU A 665 -31.06 -14.30 -5.36
N HIS A 666 -30.48 -13.16 -5.73
CA HIS A 666 -30.32 -11.99 -4.86
C HIS A 666 -31.67 -11.27 -4.58
N PHE A 667 -32.50 -11.01 -5.60
CA PHE A 667 -33.82 -10.37 -5.38
C PHE A 667 -34.88 -11.33 -4.81
N GLU A 668 -34.69 -12.66 -4.86
CA GLU A 668 -35.47 -13.60 -4.05
C GLU A 668 -35.08 -13.58 -2.56
N GLN A 669 -33.95 -12.96 -2.17
CA GLN A 669 -33.62 -12.68 -0.76
C GLN A 669 -34.30 -11.40 -0.23
N ASP A 670 -34.40 -10.35 -1.06
CA ASP A 670 -34.95 -9.01 -0.71
C ASP A 670 -36.40 -9.00 -0.13
N THR A 671 -37.13 -10.11 -0.19
CA THR A 671 -38.50 -10.22 0.37
C THR A 671 -38.73 -11.43 1.28
N LYS A 672 -37.67 -11.89 1.98
CA LYS A 672 -37.73 -12.99 2.96
C LYS A 672 -38.15 -12.58 4.39
N GLY A 673 -38.47 -11.31 4.63
CA GLY A 673 -38.95 -10.84 5.95
C GLY A 673 -40.29 -11.45 6.35
N LYS A 674 -40.46 -11.79 7.63
CA LYS A 674 -41.70 -12.37 8.19
C LYS A 674 -42.94 -11.55 7.86
N LEU A 675 -42.84 -10.22 7.98
CA LEU A 675 -43.92 -9.30 7.62
C LEU A 675 -44.33 -9.43 6.15
N ALA A 676 -43.40 -9.67 5.22
CA ALA A 676 -43.72 -9.89 3.80
C ALA A 676 -44.47 -11.21 3.58
N ALA A 677 -44.13 -12.26 4.34
CA ALA A 677 -44.88 -13.53 4.32
C ALA A 677 -46.31 -13.35 4.86
N GLU A 678 -46.49 -12.64 5.98
CA GLU A 678 -47.82 -12.35 6.55
C GLU A 678 -48.71 -11.52 5.60
N GLN A 679 -48.14 -10.53 4.90
CA GLN A 679 -48.89 -9.76 3.90
C GLN A 679 -49.25 -10.61 2.68
N ARG A 680 -48.32 -11.45 2.18
CA ARG A 680 -48.60 -12.38 1.08
C ARG A 680 -49.69 -13.38 1.46
N GLN A 681 -49.66 -13.96 2.66
CA GLN A 681 -50.71 -14.87 3.14
C GLN A 681 -52.07 -14.18 3.19
N HIS A 682 -52.18 -12.97 3.74
CA HIS A 682 -53.46 -12.22 3.80
C HIS A 682 -54.07 -12.01 2.42
N PHE A 683 -53.30 -11.53 1.45
CA PHE A 683 -53.83 -11.28 0.10
C PHE A 683 -54.13 -12.57 -0.68
N ASP A 684 -53.39 -13.65 -0.43
CA ASP A 684 -53.67 -14.98 -1.00
C ASP A 684 -54.97 -15.59 -0.42
N GLU A 685 -55.20 -15.47 0.89
CA GLU A 685 -56.46 -15.85 1.53
C GLU A 685 -57.65 -15.06 0.97
N MET A 686 -57.48 -13.75 0.76
CA MET A 686 -58.51 -12.90 0.13
C MET A 686 -58.78 -13.29 -1.33
N LEU A 687 -57.76 -13.64 -2.11
CA LEU A 687 -57.90 -14.17 -3.47
C LEU A 687 -58.63 -15.54 -3.48
N LYS A 688 -58.26 -16.45 -2.57
CA LYS A 688 -58.93 -17.75 -2.39
C LYS A 688 -60.40 -17.58 -2.00
N ASN A 689 -60.72 -16.61 -1.14
CA ASN A 689 -62.10 -16.31 -0.74
C ASN A 689 -62.94 -15.71 -1.88
N CYS A 690 -62.36 -14.91 -2.77
CA CYS A 690 -63.01 -14.46 -4.00
C CYS A 690 -63.20 -15.62 -4.99
N SER A 691 -62.17 -16.44 -5.19
CA SER A 691 -62.20 -17.59 -6.11
C SER A 691 -63.28 -18.61 -5.73
N LYS A 692 -63.35 -19.01 -4.45
CA LYS A 692 -64.34 -19.96 -3.91
C LYS A 692 -65.81 -19.56 -4.17
N ARG A 693 -66.12 -18.26 -4.27
CA ARG A 693 -67.49 -17.78 -4.59
C ARG A 693 -67.77 -17.74 -6.09
N SER A 694 -66.74 -17.50 -6.91
CA SER A 694 -66.85 -17.52 -8.37
C SER A 694 -66.88 -18.93 -8.99
N LEU A 695 -66.64 -19.97 -8.19
CA LEU A 695 -66.34 -21.34 -8.62
C LEU A 695 -67.58 -22.16 -9.06
N GLY A 696 -68.39 -21.56 -9.93
CA GLY A 696 -69.45 -22.25 -10.67
C GLY A 696 -69.08 -22.66 -12.09
N TYR A 697 -68.17 -21.95 -12.77
CA TYR A 697 -68.09 -22.04 -14.25
C TYR A 697 -66.70 -21.87 -14.92
N PHE A 698 -65.58 -21.80 -14.18
CA PHE A 698 -64.22 -21.66 -14.77
C PHE A 698 -63.31 -22.90 -14.61
N GLY A 699 -63.91 -24.10 -14.66
CA GLY A 699 -63.21 -25.37 -14.41
C GLY A 699 -62.24 -25.86 -15.49
N ALA A 700 -62.04 -25.13 -16.60
CA ALA A 700 -61.31 -25.64 -17.78
C ALA A 700 -60.04 -24.87 -18.19
N ALA A 701 -59.83 -23.62 -17.74
CA ALA A 701 -58.76 -22.76 -18.27
C ALA A 701 -57.50 -22.66 -17.37
N PHE A 702 -57.60 -22.96 -16.08
CA PHE A 702 -56.48 -22.77 -15.13
C PHE A 702 -55.69 -24.05 -14.84
N ARG A 703 -56.27 -25.24 -15.10
CA ARG A 703 -55.65 -26.55 -14.80
C ARG A 703 -54.51 -26.97 -15.74
N ALA A 704 -54.29 -26.23 -16.83
CA ALA A 704 -53.28 -26.55 -17.85
C ALA A 704 -51.92 -25.84 -17.65
N ARG A 705 -51.75 -25.04 -16.57
CA ARG A 705 -50.53 -24.22 -16.35
C ARG A 705 -49.77 -24.50 -15.05
N GLU A 706 -50.24 -25.44 -14.22
CA GLU A 706 -49.65 -25.77 -12.91
C GLU A 706 -49.07 -27.20 -12.80
N LEU A 707 -49.07 -27.98 -13.90
CA LEU A 707 -48.65 -29.40 -13.88
C LEU A 707 -47.30 -29.70 -14.57
N ASN A 708 -46.55 -28.67 -14.98
CA ASN A 708 -45.18 -28.81 -15.53
C ASN A 708 -44.15 -28.07 -14.67
N ALA A 709 -44.12 -28.37 -13.37
CA ALA A 709 -43.00 -28.07 -12.49
C ALA A 709 -42.35 -29.41 -12.08
N PRO A 710 -41.15 -29.76 -12.58
CA PRO A 710 -40.47 -30.97 -12.13
C PRO A 710 -39.99 -30.77 -10.69
N THR A 711 -40.56 -31.55 -9.76
CA THR A 711 -40.01 -31.73 -8.42
C THR A 711 -38.68 -32.47 -8.51
N LEU A 712 -37.59 -31.73 -8.66
CA LEU A 712 -36.25 -32.28 -8.62
C LEU A 712 -35.81 -32.51 -7.18
N HIS A 713 -35.82 -33.78 -6.78
CA HIS A 713 -35.07 -34.23 -5.61
C HIS A 713 -33.59 -33.87 -5.76
N THR A 714 -32.98 -33.44 -4.67
CA THR A 714 -31.55 -33.12 -4.58
C THR A 714 -30.67 -34.29 -5.00
N ARG A 715 -29.96 -34.13 -6.11
CA ARG A 715 -28.68 -34.81 -6.40
C ARG A 715 -27.68 -33.73 -6.87
N PRO A 716 -26.41 -33.81 -6.48
CA PRO A 716 -25.41 -32.81 -6.85
C PRO A 716 -24.94 -33.02 -8.30
N GLY A 717 -24.65 -31.90 -8.98
CA GLY A 717 -24.14 -31.87 -10.36
C GLY A 717 -25.25 -31.72 -11.41
N THR A 718 -25.48 -30.49 -11.88
CA THR A 718 -26.32 -30.23 -13.05
C THR A 718 -25.77 -29.07 -13.88
N THR A 719 -25.07 -29.42 -14.95
CA THR A 719 -24.67 -28.56 -16.07
C THR A 719 -25.87 -27.77 -16.61
N ILE A 720 -25.71 -26.46 -16.83
CA ILE A 720 -26.74 -25.62 -17.47
C ILE A 720 -26.20 -25.18 -18.83
N GLU A 721 -26.84 -25.64 -19.91
CA GLU A 721 -26.57 -25.17 -21.27
C GLU A 721 -27.45 -23.96 -21.61
N LEU A 722 -26.87 -22.98 -22.30
CA LEU A 722 -27.55 -21.77 -22.78
C LEU A 722 -27.51 -21.73 -24.32
N PRO A 723 -28.41 -20.97 -25.00
CA PRO A 723 -28.39 -20.84 -26.46
C PRO A 723 -27.10 -20.19 -26.98
N ALA A 724 -26.74 -20.48 -28.24
CA ALA A 724 -25.34 -20.49 -28.71
C ALA A 724 -24.71 -19.14 -29.07
N ASP A 725 -25.49 -18.14 -29.48
CA ASP A 725 -25.01 -16.95 -30.19
C ASP A 725 -24.36 -15.89 -29.26
N LEU A 726 -23.25 -16.21 -28.56
CA LEU A 726 -22.51 -15.26 -27.72
C LEU A 726 -20.98 -15.35 -27.85
N ASP A 727 -20.34 -14.20 -28.07
CA ASP A 727 -18.89 -14.03 -27.96
C ASP A 727 -18.45 -13.97 -26.49
N LYS A 728 -17.36 -14.64 -26.12
CA LYS A 728 -16.83 -14.65 -24.75
C LYS A 728 -15.44 -14.06 -24.67
N VAL A 729 -15.25 -13.04 -23.83
CA VAL A 729 -13.94 -12.43 -23.57
C VAL A 729 -13.47 -12.84 -22.18
N ILE A 730 -12.27 -13.42 -22.08
CA ILE A 730 -11.69 -13.85 -20.80
C ILE A 730 -10.69 -12.79 -20.31
N GLY A 731 -10.99 -12.16 -19.18
CA GLY A 731 -10.16 -11.16 -18.49
C GLY A 731 -10.58 -9.70 -18.75
N ALA A 732 -10.90 -8.95 -17.69
CA ALA A 732 -11.24 -7.53 -17.67
C ALA A 732 -10.01 -6.61 -17.53
N GLY A 733 -8.88 -6.99 -18.14
CA GLY A 733 -7.76 -6.07 -18.32
C GLY A 733 -8.11 -4.97 -19.32
N VAL A 734 -7.29 -3.91 -19.42
CA VAL A 734 -7.54 -2.80 -20.38
C VAL A 734 -7.67 -3.29 -21.83
N VAL A 735 -6.96 -4.36 -22.18
CA VAL A 735 -7.04 -5.01 -23.50
C VAL A 735 -8.36 -5.77 -23.66
N GLY A 736 -8.73 -6.63 -22.70
CA GLY A 736 -9.99 -7.39 -22.75
C GLY A 736 -11.23 -6.50 -22.74
N LEU A 737 -11.23 -5.43 -21.94
CA LEU A 737 -12.27 -4.39 -21.99
C LEU A 737 -12.33 -3.68 -23.34
N SER A 738 -11.17 -3.36 -23.94
CA SER A 738 -11.13 -2.74 -25.27
C SER A 738 -11.71 -3.67 -26.34
N VAL A 739 -11.36 -4.96 -26.30
CA VAL A 739 -11.90 -5.97 -27.22
C VAL A 739 -13.40 -6.17 -27.02
N ALA A 740 -13.84 -6.41 -25.78
CA ALA A 740 -15.26 -6.64 -25.47
C ALA A 740 -16.15 -5.45 -25.89
N ARG A 741 -15.69 -4.23 -25.61
CA ARG A 741 -16.30 -2.97 -26.08
C ARG A 741 -16.41 -2.89 -27.60
N GLN A 742 -15.38 -3.34 -28.33
CA GLN A 742 -15.36 -3.32 -29.80
C GLN A 742 -16.31 -4.38 -30.38
N LEU A 743 -16.32 -5.59 -29.83
CA LEU A 743 -17.22 -6.67 -30.26
C LEU A 743 -18.69 -6.32 -30.00
N ALA A 744 -19.00 -5.77 -28.82
CA ALA A 744 -20.34 -5.26 -28.48
C ALA A 744 -20.75 -4.01 -29.28
N ALA A 745 -19.84 -3.37 -30.02
CA ALA A 745 -20.18 -2.26 -30.90
C ALA A 745 -20.80 -2.71 -32.24
N ARG A 746 -20.71 -3.99 -32.59
CA ARG A 746 -21.30 -4.54 -33.82
C ARG A 746 -22.78 -4.84 -33.62
N GLU A 747 -23.57 -4.67 -34.67
CA GLU A 747 -24.98 -5.05 -34.64
C GLU A 747 -25.12 -6.58 -34.72
N GLY A 748 -25.88 -7.17 -33.81
CA GLY A 748 -26.19 -8.60 -33.79
C GLY A 748 -25.22 -9.49 -33.00
N THR A 749 -24.16 -8.94 -32.41
CA THR A 749 -23.29 -9.65 -31.45
C THR A 749 -23.85 -9.56 -30.02
N SER A 750 -23.46 -10.50 -29.17
CA SER A 750 -23.83 -10.51 -27.74
C SER A 750 -22.64 -10.96 -26.91
N THR A 751 -21.90 -9.99 -26.38
CA THR A 751 -20.60 -10.23 -25.74
C THR A 751 -20.73 -10.36 -24.22
N LEU A 752 -20.18 -11.45 -23.66
CA LEU A 752 -20.05 -11.67 -22.22
C LEU A 752 -18.58 -11.67 -21.83
N LEU A 753 -18.19 -10.82 -20.89
CA LEU A 753 -16.83 -10.78 -20.34
C LEU A 753 -16.79 -11.56 -19.02
N LEU A 754 -15.82 -12.49 -18.89
CA LEU A 754 -15.57 -13.26 -17.67
C LEU A 754 -14.29 -12.77 -16.98
N GLU A 755 -14.38 -12.37 -15.71
CA GLU A 755 -13.26 -11.91 -14.88
C GLU A 755 -13.19 -12.70 -13.58
N ARG A 756 -11.98 -13.12 -13.19
CA ARG A 756 -11.71 -13.89 -11.96
C ARG A 756 -11.70 -13.03 -10.70
N HIS A 757 -11.40 -11.73 -10.83
CA HIS A 757 -11.40 -10.77 -9.72
C HIS A 757 -12.78 -10.12 -9.52
N ASP A 758 -12.92 -9.35 -8.44
CA ASP A 758 -14.13 -8.63 -8.07
C ASP A 758 -14.31 -7.26 -8.76
N ALA A 759 -13.30 -6.83 -9.51
CA ALA A 759 -13.26 -5.57 -10.24
C ALA A 759 -12.39 -5.69 -11.51
N PRO A 760 -12.59 -4.82 -12.52
CA PRO A 760 -11.74 -4.80 -13.71
C PRO A 760 -10.32 -4.28 -13.40
N GLY A 761 -9.33 -4.73 -14.18
CA GLY A 761 -8.00 -4.10 -14.23
C GLY A 761 -7.05 -4.35 -13.06
N THR A 762 -7.38 -5.22 -12.11
CA THR A 762 -6.67 -5.43 -10.83
C THR A 762 -5.22 -5.94 -10.92
N GLU A 763 -4.80 -6.45 -12.08
CA GLU A 763 -3.44 -6.98 -12.34
C GLU A 763 -2.52 -5.98 -13.08
N THR A 764 -1.90 -6.37 -14.20
CA THR A 764 -0.94 -5.54 -14.97
C THR A 764 -1.52 -4.20 -15.42
N SER A 765 -2.84 -4.09 -15.58
CA SER A 765 -3.51 -2.88 -16.09
C SER A 765 -3.59 -1.73 -15.05
N SER A 766 -3.58 -2.05 -13.75
CA SER A 766 -3.41 -1.07 -12.65
C SER A 766 -1.95 -0.92 -12.22
N ARG A 767 -1.05 -1.83 -12.63
CA ARG A 767 0.34 -1.93 -12.17
C ARG A 767 1.35 -1.72 -13.30
N ASN A 768 1.30 -0.57 -13.94
CA ASN A 768 2.21 -0.20 -15.03
C ASN A 768 2.68 1.26 -14.88
N SER A 769 3.39 1.77 -15.89
CA SER A 769 3.99 3.11 -15.87
C SER A 769 3.06 4.20 -16.39
N GLU A 770 1.84 3.86 -16.82
CA GLU A 770 0.81 4.78 -17.34
C GLU A 770 1.23 5.58 -18.59
N VAL A 771 2.31 5.15 -19.27
CA VAL A 771 2.88 5.84 -20.44
C VAL A 771 2.11 5.52 -21.72
N ILE A 772 1.70 6.57 -22.43
CA ILE A 772 1.29 6.52 -23.83
C ILE A 772 2.58 6.49 -24.68
N HIS A 773 2.94 5.30 -25.18
CA HIS A 773 4.18 5.10 -25.93
C HIS A 773 4.09 5.64 -27.37
N ALA A 774 5.22 6.09 -27.93
CA ALA A 774 5.27 6.64 -29.29
C ALA A 774 5.56 5.60 -30.40
N GLY A 775 5.99 4.37 -30.06
CA GLY A 775 6.36 3.33 -31.03
C GLY A 775 7.85 3.25 -31.42
N LEU A 776 8.76 3.84 -30.64
CA LEU A 776 10.17 4.06 -31.03
C LEU A 776 11.06 2.80 -31.15
N TYR A 777 10.93 1.85 -30.21
CA TYR A 777 12.01 0.88 -29.96
C TYR A 777 11.92 -0.42 -30.76
N TYR A 778 10.71 -0.82 -31.15
CA TYR A 778 10.45 -2.15 -31.69
C TYR A 778 10.75 -2.23 -33.21
N PRO A 779 10.91 -3.43 -33.79
CA PRO A 779 11.13 -3.60 -35.24
C PRO A 779 9.96 -3.03 -36.07
N ALA A 780 10.23 -2.51 -37.27
CA ALA A 780 9.21 -1.81 -38.06
C ALA A 780 7.99 -2.70 -38.41
N ASP A 781 8.25 -3.96 -38.76
CA ASP A 781 7.21 -4.89 -39.18
C ASP A 781 6.43 -5.53 -38.03
N SER A 782 6.83 -5.28 -36.78
CA SER A 782 6.28 -5.92 -35.59
C SER A 782 4.88 -5.38 -35.21
N LEU A 783 4.04 -6.25 -34.64
CA LEU A 783 2.74 -5.91 -34.07
C LEU A 783 2.89 -4.86 -32.95
N LYS A 784 3.89 -4.99 -32.07
CA LYS A 784 4.22 -3.95 -31.07
C LYS A 784 4.46 -2.57 -31.70
N THR A 785 5.09 -2.45 -32.87
CA THR A 785 5.20 -1.15 -33.57
C THR A 785 3.86 -0.70 -34.13
N LYS A 786 3.26 -1.51 -35.01
CA LYS A 786 2.04 -1.16 -35.76
C LYS A 786 0.88 -0.80 -34.84
N LEU A 787 0.60 -1.64 -33.85
CA LEU A 787 -0.50 -1.45 -32.90
C LEU A 787 -0.19 -0.34 -31.88
N CYS A 788 1.07 -0.08 -31.53
CA CYS A 788 1.41 1.06 -30.66
C CYS A 788 1.18 2.39 -31.36
N ILE A 789 1.54 2.52 -32.64
CA ILE A 789 1.33 3.77 -33.41
C ILE A 789 -0.18 4.01 -33.61
N ARG A 790 -0.92 3.01 -34.10
CA ARG A 790 -2.38 3.08 -34.26
C ARG A 790 -3.08 3.35 -32.93
N GLY A 791 -2.76 2.56 -31.90
CA GLY A 791 -3.39 2.64 -30.59
C GLY A 791 -3.12 3.95 -29.86
N ARG A 792 -1.90 4.52 -29.98
CA ARG A 792 -1.57 5.86 -29.47
C ARG A 792 -2.51 6.93 -30.02
N ASN A 793 -2.79 6.92 -31.32
CA ASN A 793 -3.63 7.92 -31.95
C ASN A 793 -5.09 7.77 -31.45
N LEU A 794 -5.63 6.55 -31.52
CA LEU A 794 -6.96 6.21 -30.98
C LEU A 794 -7.12 6.59 -29.51
N LEU A 795 -6.09 6.35 -28.68
CA LEU A 795 -6.11 6.62 -27.25
C LEU A 795 -6.11 8.12 -26.95
N TYR A 796 -5.28 8.92 -27.65
CA TYR A 796 -5.34 10.38 -27.52
C TYR A 796 -6.70 10.95 -27.96
N ASP A 797 -7.26 10.45 -29.07
CA ASP A 797 -8.56 10.88 -29.56
C ASP A 797 -9.69 10.53 -28.56
N LEU A 798 -9.69 9.30 -28.03
CA LEU A 798 -10.63 8.85 -27.02
C LEU A 798 -10.53 9.68 -25.74
N CYS A 799 -9.31 9.86 -25.21
CA CYS A 799 -9.10 10.61 -23.98
C CYS A 799 -9.46 12.10 -24.14
N SER A 800 -9.22 12.69 -25.31
CA SER A 800 -9.61 14.06 -25.64
C SER A 800 -11.12 14.22 -25.76
N LYS A 801 -11.80 13.27 -26.40
CA LYS A 801 -13.26 13.29 -26.63
C LYS A 801 -14.07 13.04 -25.36
N HIS A 802 -13.60 12.15 -24.49
CA HIS A 802 -14.32 11.72 -23.28
C HIS A 802 -13.72 12.30 -21.97
N ALA A 803 -12.83 13.29 -22.09
CA ALA A 803 -12.17 13.98 -20.96
C ALA A 803 -11.45 13.05 -19.97
N ILE A 804 -10.93 11.91 -20.44
CA ILE A 804 -10.13 10.98 -19.64
C ILE A 804 -8.81 11.67 -19.29
N PRO A 805 -8.38 11.72 -18.01
CA PRO A 805 -7.17 12.43 -17.60
C PRO A 805 -5.91 11.90 -18.31
N HIS A 806 -5.27 12.76 -19.10
CA HIS A 806 -4.06 12.43 -19.86
C HIS A 806 -3.20 13.68 -20.09
N ARG A 807 -1.90 13.50 -20.36
CA ARG A 807 -0.96 14.60 -20.63
C ARG A 807 0.13 14.18 -21.62
N ASN A 808 0.29 14.92 -22.71
CA ASN A 808 1.45 14.76 -23.61
C ASN A 808 2.68 15.48 -23.01
N THR A 809 3.37 14.77 -22.11
CA THR A 809 4.59 15.22 -21.41
C THR A 809 5.82 15.30 -22.30
N LYS A 810 5.79 14.75 -23.52
CA LYS A 810 6.99 14.35 -24.27
C LYS A 810 7.81 13.31 -23.51
N LYS A 811 8.87 12.83 -24.15
CA LYS A 811 9.90 12.03 -23.51
C LYS A 811 11.26 12.41 -24.06
N TRP A 812 12.27 12.55 -23.20
CA TRP A 812 13.66 12.70 -23.57
C TRP A 812 14.41 11.39 -23.40
N ILE A 813 15.12 10.99 -24.45
CA ILE A 813 16.04 9.86 -24.44
C ILE A 813 17.44 10.45 -24.29
N VAL A 814 18.09 10.18 -23.16
CA VAL A 814 19.31 10.87 -22.73
C VAL A 814 20.54 9.98 -22.87
N ALA A 815 21.56 10.50 -23.55
CA ALA A 815 22.86 9.85 -23.72
C ALA A 815 23.91 10.57 -22.87
N GLN A 816 24.66 9.81 -22.07
CA GLN A 816 25.83 10.29 -21.33
C GLN A 816 27.12 10.06 -22.11
N THR A 817 27.26 8.93 -22.81
CA THR A 817 28.49 8.57 -23.55
C THR A 817 28.35 8.72 -25.07
N PRO A 818 29.45 8.83 -25.83
CA PRO A 818 29.41 8.86 -27.29
C PRO A 818 28.74 7.64 -27.92
N GLU A 819 28.92 6.45 -27.35
CA GLU A 819 28.34 5.19 -27.83
C GLU A 819 26.83 5.16 -27.60
N GLN A 820 26.37 5.65 -26.44
CA GLN A 820 24.95 5.88 -26.17
C GLN A 820 24.36 6.91 -27.15
N TRP A 821 25.12 7.93 -27.53
CA TRP A 821 24.65 8.93 -28.50
C TRP A 821 24.52 8.36 -29.91
N GLU A 822 25.47 7.52 -30.36
CA GLU A 822 25.36 6.79 -31.62
C GLU A 822 24.12 5.87 -31.64
N ALA A 823 23.86 5.15 -30.54
CA ALA A 823 22.65 4.33 -30.39
C ALA A 823 21.36 5.17 -30.40
N ALA A 824 21.37 6.36 -29.78
CA ALA A 824 20.24 7.30 -29.82
C ALA A 824 19.98 7.85 -31.23
N LEU A 825 21.03 8.14 -32.00
CA LEU A 825 20.91 8.59 -33.39
C LEU A 825 20.35 7.47 -34.30
N LYS A 826 20.79 6.22 -34.11
CA LYS A 826 20.19 5.05 -34.79
C LYS A 826 18.70 4.89 -34.46
N LEU A 827 18.32 5.15 -33.21
CA LEU A 827 16.92 5.14 -32.79
C LEU A 827 16.10 6.29 -33.41
N HIS A 828 16.68 7.50 -33.52
CA HIS A 828 16.08 8.65 -34.19
C HIS A 828 15.81 8.36 -35.68
N SER A 829 16.81 7.84 -36.41
CA SER A 829 16.66 7.45 -37.81
C SER A 829 15.61 6.35 -38.01
N HIS A 830 15.57 5.34 -37.12
CA HIS A 830 14.55 4.30 -37.12
C HIS A 830 13.14 4.87 -36.86
N ALA A 831 12.99 5.82 -35.93
CA ALA A 831 11.71 6.47 -35.68
C ALA A 831 11.23 7.29 -36.90
N GLN A 832 12.15 7.99 -37.57
CA GLN A 832 11.84 8.73 -38.80
C GLN A 832 11.40 7.81 -39.95
N SER A 833 11.97 6.61 -40.09
CA SER A 833 11.55 5.65 -41.12
C SER A 833 10.15 5.05 -40.90
N LEU A 834 9.58 5.20 -39.70
CA LEU A 834 8.20 4.77 -39.39
C LEU A 834 7.13 5.80 -39.80
N GLY A 835 7.54 7.01 -40.21
CA GLY A 835 6.64 8.09 -40.64
C GLY A 835 5.88 8.78 -39.50
N ASP A 836 4.98 8.06 -38.81
CA ASP A 836 4.10 8.59 -37.76
C ASP A 836 4.75 8.58 -36.35
N VAL A 837 6.07 8.78 -36.26
CA VAL A 837 6.80 8.81 -34.98
C VAL A 837 7.75 10.02 -34.91
N PRO A 838 7.21 11.25 -34.74
CA PRO A 838 7.99 12.47 -34.78
C PRO A 838 8.96 12.55 -33.59
N THR A 839 10.24 12.70 -33.92
CA THR A 839 11.36 12.83 -32.97
C THR A 839 12.24 14.02 -33.35
N ARG A 840 12.88 14.65 -32.36
CA ARG A 840 13.73 15.84 -32.55
C ARG A 840 15.00 15.73 -31.70
N LEU A 841 16.14 16.17 -32.24
CA LEU A 841 17.35 16.34 -31.45
C LEU A 841 17.26 17.65 -30.65
N ILE A 842 17.65 17.64 -29.37
CA ILE A 842 17.62 18.82 -28.49
C ILE A 842 19.04 19.34 -28.25
N GLY A 843 19.25 20.64 -28.43
CA GLY A 843 20.54 21.29 -28.18
C GLY A 843 20.80 21.53 -26.69
N ARG A 844 22.06 21.49 -26.26
CA ARG A 844 22.46 21.64 -24.83
C ARG A 844 21.91 22.90 -24.15
N SER A 845 21.85 24.03 -24.86
CA SER A 845 21.29 25.29 -24.34
C SER A 845 19.78 25.23 -24.12
N GLU A 846 19.05 24.60 -25.03
CA GLU A 846 17.61 24.37 -24.87
C GLU A 846 17.33 23.39 -23.72
N ALA A 847 18.11 22.31 -23.64
CA ALA A 847 18.00 21.32 -22.57
C ALA A 847 18.15 21.96 -21.18
N ALA A 848 19.23 22.72 -20.97
CA ALA A 848 19.49 23.43 -19.72
C ALA A 848 18.45 24.51 -19.38
N SER A 849 17.77 25.07 -20.38
CA SER A 849 16.68 26.04 -20.16
C SER A 849 15.32 25.41 -19.87
N ARG A 850 15.06 24.20 -20.38
CA ARG A 850 13.77 23.51 -20.22
C ARG A 850 13.73 22.62 -18.99
N GLU A 851 14.79 21.84 -18.77
CA GLU A 851 14.87 20.85 -17.69
C GLU A 851 16.26 20.92 -17.03
N PRO A 852 16.54 21.95 -16.22
CA PRO A 852 17.88 22.23 -15.68
C PRO A 852 18.41 21.14 -14.74
N ASP A 853 17.53 20.32 -14.17
CA ASP A 853 17.88 19.22 -13.29
C ASP A 853 18.28 17.93 -14.04
N VAL A 854 18.02 17.85 -15.36
CA VAL A 854 18.27 16.67 -16.20
C VAL A 854 19.67 16.75 -16.84
N LYS A 855 20.48 15.73 -16.58
CA LYS A 855 21.83 15.58 -17.11
C LYS A 855 21.83 14.68 -18.36
N ALA A 856 22.42 15.18 -19.45
CA ALA A 856 22.70 14.42 -20.66
C ALA A 856 23.98 14.94 -21.31
N GLU A 857 25.13 14.32 -21.03
CA GLU A 857 26.44 14.83 -21.47
C GLU A 857 26.63 14.75 -22.98
N ALA A 858 26.24 13.65 -23.64
CA ALA A 858 26.48 13.44 -25.07
C ALA A 858 25.36 14.00 -25.95
N GLY A 859 24.09 13.79 -25.60
CA GLY A 859 22.97 14.33 -26.36
C GLY A 859 21.59 13.84 -25.94
N ILE A 860 20.54 14.40 -26.56
CA ILE A 860 19.13 14.13 -26.24
C ILE A 860 18.31 13.95 -27.52
N VAL A 861 17.50 12.88 -27.57
CA VAL A 861 16.44 12.69 -28.57
C VAL A 861 15.08 12.86 -27.88
N GLU A 862 14.33 13.89 -28.27
CA GLU A 862 12.95 14.12 -27.83
C GLU A 862 11.96 13.32 -28.70
N SER A 863 11.07 12.59 -28.04
CA SER A 863 9.89 11.96 -28.63
C SER A 863 8.66 12.82 -28.39
N GLN A 864 8.04 13.30 -29.47
CA GLN A 864 7.05 14.38 -29.40
C GLN A 864 5.61 13.92 -29.13
N THR A 865 5.32 12.63 -29.30
CA THR A 865 3.99 12.03 -29.09
C THR A 865 3.91 11.13 -27.87
N THR A 866 4.98 11.03 -27.05
CA THR A 866 4.92 10.29 -25.78
C THR A 866 4.20 11.11 -24.70
N GLY A 867 3.34 10.46 -23.92
CA GLY A 867 2.64 11.08 -22.80
C GLY A 867 2.30 10.08 -21.70
N ILE A 868 1.33 10.46 -20.87
CA ILE A 868 0.78 9.65 -19.77
C ILE A 868 -0.76 9.71 -19.76
N VAL A 869 -1.41 8.68 -19.22
CA VAL A 869 -2.87 8.55 -19.08
C VAL A 869 -3.22 7.91 -17.73
N ASP A 870 -4.29 8.35 -17.08
CA ASP A 870 -4.86 7.62 -15.93
C ASP A 870 -5.45 6.28 -16.42
N SER A 871 -4.77 5.16 -16.11
CA SER A 871 -5.23 3.85 -16.58
C SER A 871 -6.52 3.40 -15.89
N HIS A 872 -6.80 3.88 -14.68
CA HIS A 872 -8.00 3.53 -13.94
C HIS A 872 -9.21 4.24 -14.54
N SER A 873 -9.13 5.56 -14.74
CA SER A 873 -10.19 6.32 -15.43
C SER A 873 -10.44 5.80 -16.86
N LEU A 874 -9.38 5.38 -17.58
CA LEU A 874 -9.52 4.74 -18.88
C LEU A 874 -10.31 3.42 -18.78
N MET A 875 -9.95 2.52 -17.85
CA MET A 875 -10.65 1.24 -17.68
C MET A 875 -12.09 1.42 -17.20
N THR A 876 -12.37 2.36 -16.29
CA THR A 876 -13.73 2.69 -15.87
C THR A 876 -14.57 3.19 -17.04
N TYR A 877 -14.01 4.05 -17.91
CA TYR A 877 -14.70 4.47 -19.13
C TYR A 877 -14.93 3.29 -20.10
N LEU A 878 -13.92 2.45 -20.36
CA LEU A 878 -14.07 1.30 -21.27
C LEU A 878 -15.09 0.28 -20.76
N HIS A 879 -15.20 0.09 -19.45
CA HIS A 879 -16.21 -0.76 -18.82
C HIS A 879 -17.61 -0.18 -19.00
N GLY A 880 -17.82 1.10 -18.68
CA GLY A 880 -19.13 1.75 -18.85
C GLY A 880 -19.58 1.83 -20.30
N ASP A 881 -18.67 2.10 -21.24
CA ASP A 881 -18.95 2.14 -22.69
C ASP A 881 -19.17 0.73 -23.29
N PHE A 882 -18.73 -0.33 -22.61
CA PHE A 882 -19.07 -1.73 -22.92
C PHE A 882 -20.48 -2.11 -22.42
N GLU A 883 -20.80 -1.77 -21.16
CA GLU A 883 -22.13 -1.99 -20.58
C GLU A 883 -23.22 -1.18 -21.33
N GLU A 884 -22.93 0.08 -21.73
CA GLU A 884 -23.85 0.91 -22.51
C GLU A 884 -24.15 0.34 -23.91
N ARG A 885 -23.25 -0.48 -24.46
CA ARG A 885 -23.43 -1.22 -25.71
C ARG A 885 -24.20 -2.54 -25.54
N GLY A 886 -24.61 -2.88 -24.32
CA GLY A 886 -25.37 -4.10 -24.02
C GLY A 886 -24.50 -5.34 -23.78
N GLY A 887 -23.20 -5.16 -23.55
CA GLY A 887 -22.33 -6.23 -23.07
C GLY A 887 -22.46 -6.45 -21.57
N ASP A 888 -22.34 -7.70 -21.12
CA ASP A 888 -22.41 -8.09 -19.71
C ASP A 888 -21.01 -8.46 -19.16
N CYS A 889 -20.68 -8.00 -17.95
CA CYS A 889 -19.49 -8.42 -17.19
C CYS A 889 -19.86 -9.38 -16.04
N VAL A 890 -19.14 -10.50 -15.92
CA VAL A 890 -19.27 -11.46 -14.82
C VAL A 890 -17.97 -11.53 -14.03
N PHE A 891 -17.96 -10.92 -12.86
CA PHE A 891 -16.83 -10.90 -11.92
C PHE A 891 -16.76 -12.17 -11.06
N LYS A 892 -15.65 -12.35 -10.34
CA LYS A 892 -15.36 -13.48 -9.44
C LYS A 892 -15.55 -14.87 -10.06
N THR A 893 -15.41 -14.96 -11.38
CA THR A 893 -15.71 -16.14 -12.20
C THR A 893 -14.46 -16.61 -12.91
N ARG A 894 -13.75 -17.57 -12.32
CA ARG A 894 -12.50 -18.11 -12.86
C ARG A 894 -12.80 -19.22 -13.86
N VAL A 895 -12.41 -19.03 -15.12
CA VAL A 895 -12.40 -20.11 -16.13
C VAL A 895 -11.41 -21.20 -15.73
N THR A 896 -11.87 -22.45 -15.71
CA THR A 896 -11.11 -23.65 -15.32
C THR A 896 -11.03 -24.72 -16.42
N GLY A 897 -11.94 -24.70 -17.41
CA GLY A 897 -11.95 -25.63 -18.53
C GLY A 897 -12.37 -24.95 -19.84
N LEU A 898 -11.85 -25.43 -20.96
CA LEU A 898 -12.18 -24.98 -22.31
C LEU A 898 -12.13 -26.17 -23.26
N GLU A 899 -13.26 -26.53 -23.86
CA GLU A 899 -13.42 -27.69 -24.75
C GLU A 899 -14.01 -27.22 -26.10
N PHE A 900 -13.49 -27.73 -27.23
CA PHE A 900 -14.11 -27.51 -28.54
C PHE A 900 -15.21 -28.54 -28.80
N ILE A 901 -16.39 -28.10 -29.23
CA ILE A 901 -17.58 -28.96 -29.35
C ILE A 901 -17.63 -29.59 -30.74
N ALA A 902 -17.94 -30.90 -30.80
CA ALA A 902 -18.16 -31.62 -32.04
C ALA A 902 -19.44 -31.12 -32.75
N GLY A 903 -19.27 -30.12 -33.62
CA GLY A 903 -20.35 -29.41 -34.31
C GLY A 903 -20.06 -27.92 -34.55
N GLY A 904 -19.06 -27.36 -33.85
CA GLY A 904 -18.75 -25.93 -33.85
C GLY A 904 -18.92 -25.33 -32.45
N GLY A 905 -18.19 -24.24 -32.19
CA GLY A 905 -18.21 -23.54 -30.91
C GLY A 905 -17.49 -24.25 -29.77
N TYR A 906 -17.57 -23.65 -28.59
CA TYR A 906 -16.78 -23.93 -27.40
C TYR A 906 -17.67 -24.12 -26.18
N LYS A 907 -17.24 -25.01 -25.29
CA LYS A 907 -17.75 -25.16 -23.94
C LYS A 907 -16.69 -24.63 -22.97
N ILE A 908 -17.07 -23.62 -22.20
CA ILE A 908 -16.24 -22.97 -21.18
C ILE A 908 -16.76 -23.40 -19.82
N THR A 909 -15.92 -24.02 -19.01
CA THR A 909 -16.22 -24.30 -17.60
C THR A 909 -15.58 -23.22 -16.74
N ALA A 910 -16.36 -22.63 -15.84
CA ALA A 910 -15.88 -21.64 -14.89
C ALA A 910 -16.44 -21.88 -13.49
N VAL A 911 -15.67 -21.48 -12.48
CA VAL A 911 -16.01 -21.59 -11.06
C VAL A 911 -16.19 -20.20 -10.47
N SER A 912 -17.31 -19.99 -9.79
CA SER A 912 -17.57 -18.82 -8.96
C SER A 912 -16.76 -18.91 -7.66
N ASP A 913 -15.94 -17.91 -7.38
CA ASP A 913 -15.16 -17.83 -6.14
C ASP A 913 -15.99 -17.37 -4.92
N GLU A 914 -17.28 -17.01 -5.09
CA GLU A 914 -18.17 -16.66 -3.96
C GLU A 914 -18.80 -17.87 -3.27
N ASP A 915 -19.19 -18.89 -4.05
CA ASP A 915 -19.94 -20.06 -3.57
C ASP A 915 -19.32 -21.39 -4.00
N GLY A 916 -18.23 -21.37 -4.78
CA GLY A 916 -17.57 -22.55 -5.33
C GLY A 916 -18.40 -23.27 -6.40
N SER A 917 -19.47 -22.65 -6.92
CA SER A 917 -20.32 -23.28 -7.93
C SER A 917 -19.60 -23.34 -9.28
N GLU A 918 -19.62 -24.53 -9.90
CA GLU A 918 -19.15 -24.72 -11.26
C GLU A 918 -20.31 -24.50 -12.24
N THR A 919 -20.08 -23.64 -13.23
CA THR A 919 -21.04 -23.35 -14.32
C THR A 919 -20.35 -23.52 -15.66
N SER A 920 -21.05 -24.16 -16.59
CA SER A 920 -20.65 -24.29 -17.99
C SER A 920 -21.34 -23.26 -18.87
N PHE A 921 -20.65 -22.72 -19.86
CA PHE A 921 -21.21 -21.84 -20.88
C PHE A 921 -20.85 -22.35 -22.27
N THR A 922 -21.74 -22.15 -23.23
CA THR A 922 -21.51 -22.35 -24.66
C THR A 922 -21.22 -20.99 -25.33
N ALA A 923 -20.43 -21.03 -26.40
CA ALA A 923 -20.01 -19.85 -27.15
C ALA A 923 -19.49 -20.22 -28.55
N ASP A 924 -19.86 -19.48 -29.59
CA ASP A 924 -19.26 -19.68 -30.91
C ASP A 924 -17.85 -19.11 -31.00
N VAL A 925 -17.58 -18.02 -30.27
CA VAL A 925 -16.32 -17.27 -30.30
C VAL A 925 -15.77 -17.09 -28.88
N VAL A 926 -14.47 -17.34 -28.71
CA VAL A 926 -13.77 -17.20 -27.43
C VAL A 926 -12.47 -16.41 -27.62
N ILE A 927 -12.35 -15.31 -26.89
CA ILE A 927 -11.19 -14.42 -26.91
C ILE A 927 -10.43 -14.58 -25.60
N ASN A 928 -9.22 -15.12 -25.68
CA ASN A 928 -8.33 -15.27 -24.54
C ASN A 928 -7.48 -14.01 -24.35
N SER A 929 -7.92 -13.12 -23.46
CA SER A 929 -7.18 -11.93 -23.02
C SER A 929 -6.71 -12.00 -21.56
N ALA A 930 -6.53 -13.22 -21.02
CA ALA A 930 -6.36 -13.48 -19.58
C ALA A 930 -5.00 -13.07 -18.96
N GLY A 931 -4.22 -12.21 -19.63
CA GLY A 931 -2.96 -11.66 -19.11
C GLY A 931 -1.96 -12.73 -18.68
N HIS A 932 -1.63 -12.79 -17.38
CA HIS A 932 -0.77 -13.83 -16.81
C HIS A 932 -1.31 -15.25 -17.00
N GLY A 933 -2.64 -15.41 -17.00
CA GLY A 933 -3.32 -16.68 -17.21
C GLY A 933 -3.48 -17.09 -18.68
N ALA A 934 -3.13 -16.23 -19.64
CA ALA A 934 -3.44 -16.47 -21.05
C ALA A 934 -2.74 -17.72 -21.62
N CYS A 935 -1.50 -18.01 -21.20
CA CYS A 935 -0.84 -19.28 -21.55
C CYS A 935 -1.54 -20.50 -20.95
N ALA A 936 -2.13 -20.39 -19.75
CA ALA A 936 -2.87 -21.49 -19.14
C ALA A 936 -4.17 -21.77 -19.91
N ILE A 937 -4.95 -20.72 -20.25
CA ILE A 937 -6.17 -20.85 -21.06
C ILE A 937 -5.87 -21.43 -22.45
N ASN A 938 -4.77 -21.00 -23.09
CA ASN A 938 -4.26 -21.59 -24.34
C ASN A 938 -4.01 -23.10 -24.20
N ASN A 939 -3.33 -23.51 -23.13
CA ASN A 939 -2.92 -24.90 -22.90
C ASN A 939 -4.08 -25.82 -22.44
N LEU A 940 -5.25 -25.26 -22.06
CA LEU A 940 -6.46 -26.06 -21.81
C LEU A 940 -7.02 -26.68 -23.10
N LEU A 941 -6.87 -25.98 -24.23
CA LEU A 941 -7.48 -26.35 -25.51
C LEU A 941 -6.48 -26.89 -26.54
N LEU A 942 -5.29 -26.29 -26.63
CA LEU A 942 -4.28 -26.70 -27.62
C LEU A 942 -3.60 -28.02 -27.23
N PRO A 943 -3.14 -28.82 -28.22
CA PRO A 943 -2.38 -30.04 -27.96
C PRO A 943 -0.97 -29.72 -27.39
N PRO A 944 -0.32 -30.66 -26.68
CA PRO A 944 0.93 -30.42 -25.96
C PRO A 944 2.08 -29.82 -26.78
N GLU A 945 2.15 -30.12 -28.08
CA GLU A 945 3.17 -29.62 -29.01
C GLU A 945 3.03 -28.11 -29.29
N ARG A 946 1.85 -27.53 -29.01
CA ARG A 946 1.54 -26.09 -29.13
C ARG A 946 1.39 -25.40 -27.78
N HIS A 947 1.69 -26.08 -26.67
CA HIS A 947 1.66 -25.47 -25.35
C HIS A 947 2.73 -24.36 -25.24
N ARG A 948 2.36 -23.25 -24.61
CA ARG A 948 3.23 -22.10 -24.38
C ARG A 948 3.47 -21.91 -22.88
N ALA A 949 4.71 -21.60 -22.51
CA ALA A 949 5.10 -21.36 -21.13
C ALA A 949 5.06 -19.84 -20.81
N PRO A 950 4.38 -19.42 -19.73
CA PRO A 950 4.44 -18.03 -19.28
C PRO A 950 5.76 -17.76 -18.55
N TYR A 951 6.23 -16.53 -18.65
CA TYR A 951 7.35 -16.00 -17.87
C TYR A 951 6.94 -14.68 -17.23
N PHE A 952 7.37 -14.44 -16.00
CA PHE A 952 6.95 -13.29 -15.21
C PHE A 952 8.12 -12.33 -14.97
N ALA A 953 8.09 -11.19 -15.67
CA ALA A 953 9.06 -10.12 -15.48
C ALA A 953 8.48 -9.03 -14.58
N LYS A 954 8.73 -9.17 -13.29
CA LYS A 954 8.44 -8.18 -12.24
C LYS A 954 9.21 -6.88 -12.50
N GLY A 955 8.61 -5.77 -12.09
CA GLY A 955 9.16 -4.44 -12.20
C GLY A 955 8.73 -3.62 -11.00
N THR A 956 9.72 -3.25 -10.19
CA THR A 956 9.62 -2.41 -8.99
C THR A 956 9.64 -0.94 -9.39
N TYR A 957 8.69 -0.17 -8.86
CA TYR A 957 8.65 1.28 -8.98
C TYR A 957 9.09 1.92 -7.66
N PHE A 958 9.71 3.10 -7.78
CA PHE A 958 10.19 3.88 -6.65
C PHE A 958 9.59 5.29 -6.70
N SER A 959 9.01 5.77 -5.60
CA SER A 959 8.39 7.08 -5.54
C SER A 959 9.38 8.13 -5.04
N TYR A 960 9.37 9.32 -5.61
CA TYR A 960 10.14 10.45 -5.09
C TYR A 960 9.25 11.36 -4.24
N SER A 961 9.70 11.69 -3.02
CA SER A 961 8.88 12.45 -2.04
C SER A 961 9.28 13.93 -1.92
N ALA A 962 10.50 14.31 -2.30
CA ALA A 962 10.97 15.68 -2.20
C ALA A 962 10.42 16.59 -3.32
N SER A 963 10.39 17.89 -3.04
CA SER A 963 9.81 18.88 -3.96
C SER A 963 10.73 19.32 -5.11
N ARG A 964 12.01 18.95 -5.07
CA ARG A 964 13.02 19.14 -6.13
C ARG A 964 13.99 17.94 -6.14
N PRO A 965 14.62 17.58 -7.27
CA PRO A 965 14.47 18.17 -8.61
C PRO A 965 13.07 17.99 -9.20
N ARG A 966 12.75 18.72 -10.28
CA ARG A 966 11.49 18.58 -11.03
C ARG A 966 11.76 18.48 -12.52
N THR A 967 10.94 17.71 -13.21
CA THR A 967 10.92 17.65 -14.68
C THR A 967 9.48 17.71 -15.19
N SER A 968 9.26 18.32 -16.36
CA SER A 968 7.98 18.28 -17.08
C SER A 968 7.91 17.16 -18.12
N VAL A 969 9.07 16.63 -18.54
CA VAL A 969 9.21 15.51 -19.48
C VAL A 969 9.54 14.19 -18.78
N LEU A 970 9.20 13.06 -19.41
CA LEU A 970 9.71 11.74 -19.01
C LEU A 970 11.17 11.60 -19.44
N VAL A 971 12.03 10.98 -18.63
CA VAL A 971 13.48 10.86 -18.92
C VAL A 971 13.89 9.39 -18.96
N TYR A 972 14.35 8.92 -20.11
CA TYR A 972 14.71 7.54 -20.38
C TYR A 972 16.20 7.48 -20.76
N PRO A 973 17.10 6.85 -19.98
CA PRO A 973 18.47 6.58 -20.43
C PRO A 973 18.49 5.76 -21.73
N VAL A 974 19.55 5.92 -22.52
CA VAL A 974 19.80 5.05 -23.69
C VAL A 974 20.24 3.67 -23.23
N THR A 975 19.53 2.63 -23.68
CA THR A 975 19.95 1.23 -23.52
C THR A 975 20.99 0.82 -24.55
N MET A 976 22.08 0.21 -24.08
CA MET A 976 23.02 -0.52 -24.93
C MET A 976 22.52 -1.96 -25.17
N PRO A 977 22.78 -2.56 -26.34
CA PRO A 977 22.43 -3.97 -26.62
C PRO A 977 22.95 -4.92 -25.53
N GLY A 978 22.16 -5.92 -25.16
CA GLY A 978 22.51 -6.91 -24.12
C GLY A 978 22.06 -6.57 -22.70
N HIS A 979 21.60 -5.34 -22.42
CA HIS A 979 20.94 -5.03 -21.14
C HIS A 979 19.49 -5.53 -21.20
N GLY A 980 19.10 -6.43 -20.29
CA GLY A 980 17.79 -7.10 -20.32
C GLY A 980 16.58 -6.21 -20.03
N GLY A 981 16.80 -4.97 -19.60
CA GLY A 981 15.78 -3.99 -19.28
C GLY A 981 16.03 -2.66 -19.96
N LEU A 982 15.05 -1.76 -19.84
CA LEU A 982 15.09 -0.43 -20.44
C LEU A 982 15.99 0.56 -19.66
N GLY A 983 16.52 0.16 -18.50
CA GLY A 983 17.14 1.02 -17.49
C GLY A 983 16.08 1.61 -16.54
N THR A 984 16.50 2.08 -15.37
CA THR A 984 15.60 2.72 -14.40
C THR A 984 15.13 4.06 -14.95
N HIS A 985 13.92 4.09 -15.52
CA HIS A 985 13.34 5.27 -16.14
C HIS A 985 12.77 6.28 -15.14
N LEU A 986 12.63 7.53 -15.59
CA LEU A 986 11.84 8.56 -14.91
C LEU A 986 10.50 8.71 -15.62
N THR A 987 9.42 8.49 -14.87
CA THR A 987 8.04 8.78 -15.26
C THR A 987 7.38 9.78 -14.33
N LEU A 988 6.27 10.36 -14.78
CA LEU A 988 5.49 11.34 -14.02
C LEU A 988 4.08 10.79 -13.81
N ASP A 989 3.50 11.02 -12.64
CA ASP A 989 2.05 10.94 -12.48
C ASP A 989 1.37 12.21 -13.05
N LEU A 990 0.04 12.20 -13.12
CA LEU A 990 -0.72 13.37 -13.58
C LEU A 990 -0.57 14.59 -12.64
N GLY A 991 -0.30 14.38 -11.35
CA GLY A 991 0.07 15.42 -10.39
C GLY A 991 1.46 16.05 -10.63
N GLY A 992 2.30 15.43 -11.47
CA GLY A 992 3.67 15.86 -11.72
C GLY A 992 4.69 15.33 -10.70
N ARG A 993 4.33 14.34 -9.88
CA ARG A 993 5.26 13.63 -9.00
C ARG A 993 6.12 12.68 -9.81
N ILE A 994 7.40 12.60 -9.45
CA ILE A 994 8.38 11.71 -10.09
C ILE A 994 8.24 10.29 -9.54
N ARG A 995 8.15 9.32 -10.46
CA ARG A 995 8.26 7.88 -10.21
C ARG A 995 9.43 7.31 -11.02
N PHE A 996 10.27 6.51 -10.39
CA PHE A 996 11.39 5.83 -11.03
C PHE A 996 11.08 4.34 -11.27
N GLY A 997 11.73 3.76 -12.28
CA GLY A 997 11.51 2.38 -12.72
C GLY A 997 10.54 2.29 -13.90
N PRO A 998 10.06 1.09 -14.25
CA PRO A 998 10.31 -0.18 -13.56
C PRO A 998 11.67 -0.80 -13.90
N ASP A 999 12.24 -1.54 -12.96
CA ASP A 999 13.36 -2.46 -13.21
C ASP A 999 12.90 -3.79 -13.85
N VAL A 1000 13.79 -4.79 -13.90
CA VAL A 1000 13.48 -6.14 -14.39
C VAL A 1000 13.99 -7.20 -13.41
N GLU A 1001 13.04 -7.91 -12.81
CA GLU A 1001 13.27 -9.06 -11.94
C GLU A 1001 12.46 -10.25 -12.48
N TRP A 1002 13.10 -11.39 -12.70
CA TRP A 1002 12.42 -12.61 -13.13
C TRP A 1002 11.93 -13.37 -11.91
N VAL A 1003 10.62 -13.63 -11.85
CA VAL A 1003 9.97 -14.40 -10.79
C VAL A 1003 9.24 -15.60 -11.39
N ASP A 1004 8.95 -16.60 -10.56
CA ASP A 1004 8.23 -17.80 -11.00
C ASP A 1004 6.72 -17.76 -10.65
N ASP A 1005 6.29 -16.85 -9.75
CA ASP A 1005 4.88 -16.64 -9.35
C ASP A 1005 4.36 -15.25 -9.80
N PRO A 1006 3.25 -15.16 -10.55
CA PRO A 1006 2.63 -13.88 -10.93
C PRO A 1006 2.00 -13.09 -9.77
N HIS A 1007 1.97 -13.64 -8.55
CA HIS A 1007 1.47 -12.95 -7.34
C HIS A 1007 2.58 -12.32 -6.48
N ASP A 1008 3.87 -12.52 -6.80
CA ASP A 1008 4.97 -11.85 -6.09
C ASP A 1008 5.06 -10.36 -6.44
N LEU A 1009 4.22 -9.58 -5.77
CA LEU A 1009 4.11 -8.13 -5.92
C LEU A 1009 4.84 -7.35 -4.81
N GLN A 1010 5.71 -8.00 -4.02
CA GLN A 1010 6.45 -7.33 -2.94
C GLN A 1010 7.64 -6.50 -3.47
N PRO A 1011 7.70 -5.17 -3.22
CA PRO A 1011 8.81 -4.33 -3.65
C PRO A 1011 10.15 -4.70 -3.00
N SER A 1012 11.21 -4.83 -3.80
CA SER A 1012 12.51 -5.30 -3.34
C SER A 1012 13.47 -4.16 -2.94
N ASN A 1013 13.88 -4.14 -1.67
CA ASN A 1013 14.89 -3.19 -1.17
C ASN A 1013 16.25 -3.33 -1.87
N ALA A 1014 16.62 -4.54 -2.30
CA ALA A 1014 17.88 -4.78 -3.02
C ALA A 1014 17.88 -4.06 -4.39
N ARG A 1015 16.72 -3.91 -5.02
CA ARG A 1015 16.55 -3.21 -6.30
C ARG A 1015 16.64 -1.70 -6.15
N LEU A 1016 16.12 -1.13 -5.05
CA LEU A 1016 16.30 0.28 -4.75
C LEU A 1016 17.80 0.65 -4.68
N ALA A 1017 18.63 -0.18 -4.04
CA ALA A 1017 20.07 0.03 -3.96
C ALA A 1017 20.77 -0.04 -5.34
N GLN A 1018 20.28 -0.88 -6.27
CA GLN A 1018 20.78 -0.98 -7.65
C GLN A 1018 20.31 0.20 -8.53
N ALA A 1019 19.10 0.72 -8.29
CA ALA A 1019 18.50 1.79 -9.07
C ALA A 1019 19.10 3.18 -8.78
N ILE A 1020 19.54 3.45 -7.54
CA ILE A 1020 20.06 4.77 -7.15
C ILE A 1020 21.23 5.26 -8.04
N PRO A 1021 22.29 4.46 -8.33
CA PRO A 1021 23.34 4.86 -9.26
C PRO A 1021 22.86 5.17 -10.68
N GLU A 1022 21.87 4.43 -11.20
CA GLU A 1022 21.29 4.69 -12.52
C GLU A 1022 20.53 6.03 -12.53
N ILE A 1023 19.70 6.29 -11.52
CA ILE A 1023 18.93 7.53 -11.37
C ILE A 1023 19.87 8.76 -11.31
N LEU A 1024 20.93 8.67 -10.49
CA LEU A 1024 21.90 9.76 -10.33
C LEU A 1024 22.71 10.04 -11.61
N SER A 1025 22.79 9.10 -12.55
CA SER A 1025 23.50 9.29 -13.82
C SER A 1025 22.85 10.36 -14.71
N TYR A 1026 21.52 10.45 -14.71
CA TYR A 1026 20.74 11.40 -15.52
C TYR A 1026 19.99 12.45 -14.70
N MET A 1027 19.87 12.31 -13.37
CA MET A 1027 19.30 13.34 -12.50
C MET A 1027 20.11 13.47 -11.20
N PRO A 1028 21.32 14.08 -11.25
CA PRO A 1028 22.27 14.10 -10.13
C PRO A 1028 21.82 14.95 -8.93
N GLY A 1029 20.80 15.79 -9.09
CA GLY A 1029 20.23 16.60 -8.00
C GLY A 1029 19.26 15.84 -7.08
N VAL A 1030 18.96 14.57 -7.36
CA VAL A 1030 18.06 13.73 -6.55
C VAL A 1030 18.68 13.42 -5.18
N ASP A 1031 17.92 13.65 -4.11
CA ASP A 1031 18.24 13.16 -2.77
C ASP A 1031 17.88 11.67 -2.67
N PRO A 1032 18.84 10.73 -2.54
CA PRO A 1032 18.54 9.31 -2.45
C PRO A 1032 17.69 8.93 -1.22
N SER A 1033 17.74 9.73 -0.14
CA SER A 1033 16.96 9.48 1.07
C SER A 1033 15.46 9.80 0.90
N ALA A 1034 15.11 10.58 -0.12
CA ALA A 1034 13.74 10.93 -0.46
C ALA A 1034 13.09 9.97 -1.49
N ILE A 1035 13.82 8.94 -1.95
CA ILE A 1035 13.31 7.85 -2.78
C ILE A 1035 12.79 6.73 -1.87
N SER A 1036 11.54 6.31 -2.05
CA SER A 1036 10.95 5.15 -1.37
C SER A 1036 10.54 4.06 -2.36
N LEU A 1037 10.36 2.82 -1.90
CA LEU A 1037 9.57 1.83 -2.62
C LEU A 1037 8.14 2.36 -2.84
N ASP A 1038 7.52 1.98 -3.96
CA ASP A 1038 6.15 2.36 -4.34
C ASP A 1038 5.29 1.09 -4.53
N TYR A 1039 5.24 0.54 -5.75
CA TYR A 1039 4.53 -0.70 -6.09
C TYR A 1039 5.35 -1.59 -7.02
N CYS A 1040 4.91 -2.84 -7.19
CA CYS A 1040 5.36 -3.72 -8.26
C CYS A 1040 4.23 -3.96 -9.28
N GLY A 1041 4.65 -4.18 -10.52
CA GLY A 1041 3.83 -4.80 -11.57
C GLY A 1041 4.59 -5.94 -12.23
N ILE A 1042 3.87 -6.92 -12.76
CA ILE A 1042 4.43 -8.06 -13.47
C ILE A 1042 3.99 -8.00 -14.94
N ARG A 1043 4.93 -8.29 -15.84
CA ARG A 1043 4.73 -8.32 -17.29
C ARG A 1043 4.56 -9.77 -17.75
N PRO A 1044 3.50 -10.11 -18.50
CA PRO A 1044 3.36 -11.44 -19.10
C PRO A 1044 4.32 -11.56 -20.31
N LYS A 1045 5.33 -12.41 -20.18
CA LYS A 1045 6.34 -12.70 -21.21
C LYS A 1045 6.18 -14.13 -21.73
N LEU A 1046 6.66 -14.38 -22.95
CA LEU A 1046 6.74 -15.73 -23.55
C LEU A 1046 8.18 -16.27 -23.58
N GLY A 1047 9.10 -15.61 -22.86
CA GLY A 1047 10.53 -15.96 -22.80
C GLY A 1047 11.32 -14.97 -21.96
N ARG A 1048 12.50 -15.38 -21.48
CA ARG A 1048 13.40 -14.55 -20.64
C ARG A 1048 14.19 -13.46 -21.41
N GLY A 1049 13.66 -13.03 -22.56
CA GLY A 1049 14.29 -12.04 -23.45
C GLY A 1049 14.07 -10.58 -23.04
N GLY A 1050 15.06 -9.73 -23.33
CA GLY A 1050 15.03 -8.30 -23.01
C GLY A 1050 14.02 -7.52 -23.85
N ALA A 1051 13.41 -6.48 -23.26
CA ALA A 1051 12.29 -5.74 -23.88
C ALA A 1051 12.66 -4.89 -25.12
N VAL A 1052 13.96 -4.70 -25.41
CA VAL A 1052 14.49 -3.79 -26.44
C VAL A 1052 15.38 -4.49 -27.47
N ASN A 1053 15.47 -5.82 -27.44
CA ASN A 1053 16.35 -6.56 -28.33
C ASN A 1053 15.87 -6.41 -29.78
N LYS A 1054 16.70 -5.82 -30.66
CA LYS A 1054 16.56 -5.93 -32.12
C LYS A 1054 17.43 -7.10 -32.59
N GLY A 1055 16.85 -8.31 -32.66
CA GLY A 1055 17.57 -9.52 -33.09
C GLY A 1055 17.11 -10.79 -32.36
N GLN A 1056 18.02 -11.77 -32.26
CA GLN A 1056 17.77 -13.04 -31.57
C GLN A 1056 17.29 -12.80 -30.12
N GLY A 1057 16.10 -13.30 -29.80
CA GLY A 1057 15.46 -13.11 -28.49
C GLY A 1057 14.47 -11.93 -28.39
N PHE A 1058 14.17 -11.22 -29.48
CA PHE A 1058 12.95 -10.40 -29.55
C PHE A 1058 11.72 -11.31 -29.53
N GLN A 1059 10.69 -10.92 -28.78
CA GLN A 1059 9.36 -11.54 -28.84
C GLN A 1059 8.32 -10.44 -29.04
N ASP A 1060 7.51 -10.60 -30.07
CA ASP A 1060 6.41 -9.71 -30.39
C ASP A 1060 5.15 -10.09 -29.59
N PHE A 1061 4.07 -9.33 -29.76
CA PHE A 1061 2.75 -9.82 -29.39
C PHE A 1061 2.34 -10.98 -30.30
N ILE A 1062 1.53 -11.90 -29.78
CA ILE A 1062 0.87 -12.91 -30.59
C ILE A 1062 -0.64 -12.69 -30.46
N ILE A 1063 -1.27 -12.38 -31.58
CA ILE A 1063 -2.70 -12.06 -31.73
C ILE A 1063 -3.14 -12.78 -33.01
N GLU A 1064 -3.64 -14.00 -32.85
CA GLU A 1064 -3.98 -14.90 -33.96
C GLU A 1064 -5.20 -15.76 -33.60
N GLU A 1065 -5.97 -16.14 -34.62
CA GLU A 1065 -6.94 -17.23 -34.50
C GLU A 1065 -6.19 -18.57 -34.57
N GLU A 1066 -6.44 -19.46 -33.62
CA GLU A 1066 -5.67 -20.70 -33.52
C GLU A 1066 -6.08 -21.71 -34.59
N GLN A 1067 -5.10 -22.14 -35.41
CA GLN A 1067 -5.35 -23.12 -36.47
C GLN A 1067 -5.99 -24.40 -35.93
N GLY A 1068 -7.12 -24.80 -36.52
CA GLY A 1068 -7.93 -25.95 -36.08
C GLY A 1068 -9.03 -25.63 -35.05
N PHE A 1069 -9.08 -24.40 -34.54
CA PHE A 1069 -10.06 -23.93 -33.55
C PHE A 1069 -10.71 -22.61 -34.04
N PRO A 1070 -11.67 -22.69 -34.99
CA PRO A 1070 -12.31 -21.50 -35.55
C PRO A 1070 -13.09 -20.75 -34.47
N GLY A 1071 -12.94 -19.42 -34.41
CA GLY A 1071 -13.50 -18.57 -33.36
C GLY A 1071 -12.69 -18.48 -32.07
N PHE A 1072 -11.55 -19.18 -31.92
CA PHE A 1072 -10.66 -19.02 -30.77
C PHE A 1072 -9.49 -18.08 -31.07
N VAL A 1073 -9.53 -16.86 -30.52
CA VAL A 1073 -8.48 -15.83 -30.71
C VAL A 1073 -7.65 -15.68 -29.45
N ASN A 1074 -6.34 -15.88 -29.60
CA ASN A 1074 -5.38 -15.86 -28.50
C ASN A 1074 -4.59 -14.56 -28.46
N LEU A 1075 -4.58 -13.87 -27.31
CA LEU A 1075 -3.75 -12.68 -27.07
C LEU A 1075 -2.65 -13.00 -26.05
N LEU A 1076 -1.45 -13.30 -26.54
CA LEU A 1076 -0.35 -13.84 -25.75
C LEU A 1076 0.87 -12.90 -25.76
N GLY A 1077 1.54 -12.79 -24.60
CA GLY A 1077 2.72 -11.94 -24.42
C GLY A 1077 2.44 -10.44 -24.41
N ILE A 1078 1.21 -10.01 -24.07
CA ILE A 1078 0.79 -8.60 -24.11
C ILE A 1078 1.36 -7.79 -22.93
N GLU A 1079 2.67 -7.52 -22.98
CA GLU A 1079 3.39 -6.58 -22.11
C GLU A 1079 3.32 -5.12 -22.63
N SER A 1080 4.23 -4.23 -22.22
CA SER A 1080 4.37 -2.90 -22.84
C SER A 1080 4.71 -3.02 -24.35
N PRO A 1081 4.02 -2.30 -25.26
CA PRO A 1081 3.17 -1.13 -25.01
C PRO A 1081 1.65 -1.40 -24.97
N GLY A 1082 1.20 -2.56 -24.47
CA GLY A 1082 -0.19 -3.05 -24.53
C GLY A 1082 -1.27 -2.10 -24.01
N LEU A 1083 -0.97 -1.24 -23.02
CA LEU A 1083 -1.87 -0.15 -22.60
C LEU A 1083 -2.12 0.86 -23.74
N THR A 1084 -1.07 1.26 -24.44
CA THR A 1084 -1.15 2.17 -25.60
C THR A 1084 -1.79 1.46 -26.80
N SER A 1085 -1.51 0.18 -27.00
CA SER A 1085 -2.02 -0.61 -28.11
C SER A 1085 -3.45 -1.12 -27.92
N SER A 1086 -4.09 -0.97 -26.74
CA SER A 1086 -5.30 -1.71 -26.37
C SER A 1086 -6.47 -1.56 -27.35
N LEU A 1087 -6.72 -0.33 -27.84
CA LEU A 1087 -7.77 -0.05 -28.81
C LEU A 1087 -7.44 -0.60 -30.21
N ALA A 1088 -6.18 -0.57 -30.63
CA ALA A 1088 -5.75 -1.13 -31.91
C ALA A 1088 -5.72 -2.67 -31.89
N ILE A 1089 -5.46 -3.28 -30.73
CA ILE A 1089 -5.62 -4.72 -30.51
C ILE A 1089 -7.09 -5.10 -30.68
N ALA A 1090 -8.02 -4.28 -30.19
CA ALA A 1090 -9.45 -4.51 -30.36
C ALA A 1090 -9.90 -4.45 -31.83
N GLU A 1091 -9.46 -3.43 -32.59
CA GLU A 1091 -9.66 -3.37 -34.05
C GLU A 1091 -9.09 -4.63 -34.75
N MET A 1092 -7.88 -5.06 -34.38
CA MET A 1092 -7.26 -6.25 -34.99
C MET A 1092 -7.99 -7.56 -34.66
N VAL A 1093 -8.55 -7.73 -33.46
CA VAL A 1093 -9.34 -8.92 -33.09
C VAL A 1093 -10.67 -8.95 -33.85
N GLU A 1094 -11.33 -7.80 -34.01
CA GLU A 1094 -12.52 -7.66 -34.85
C GLU A 1094 -12.22 -7.99 -36.33
N GLU A 1095 -11.10 -7.48 -36.86
CA GLU A 1095 -10.60 -7.78 -38.20
C GLU A 1095 -10.15 -9.24 -38.40
N ILE A 1096 -9.97 -10.04 -37.34
CA ILE A 1096 -9.70 -11.47 -37.45
C ILE A 1096 -11.02 -12.24 -37.54
N LEU A 1097 -12.01 -11.88 -36.71
CA LEU A 1097 -13.26 -12.64 -36.55
C LEU A 1097 -14.30 -12.40 -37.66
N TYR A 1098 -14.42 -11.17 -38.19
CA TYR A 1098 -15.55 -10.79 -39.04
C TYR A 1098 -15.13 -10.09 -40.35
N ARG A 1099 -14.24 -10.73 -41.11
CA ARG A 1099 -13.78 -10.27 -42.44
C ARG A 1099 -14.85 -10.37 -43.54
#